data_AF-A0A366SFC7-F1
#
_entry.id   AF-A0A366SFC7-F1
#
_cell.length_a   1.000
_cell.length_b   1.000
_cell.length_c   1.000
_cell.angle_alpha   90.00
_cell.angle_beta   90.00
_cell.angle_gamma   90.00
#
_symmetry.space_group_name_H-M   'P 1'
#
loop_
_entity.id
_entity.type
_entity.pdbx_description
1 polymer ?
#
loop_
_entity_poly.entity_id
_entity_poly.type
_entity_poly.pdbx_seq_one_letter_code
_entity_poly.pdbx_strand_id
1 'polypeptide(L)'
;MKKQKWLMATILGGVVTLGMLGFATNKIYAQEDDFYVRKVAALTPDFIKGVDVSTLIAQENSGVHYFDTKGNQQDIFDIFKANGVNYVRIRVWNNPKNEQNQGYGAGNVDLQVAKTIGRRATKAGMKVLIDFHYSDFWADPGRQIPPKAWQSMDLSTKSQALYQYTKDSLTELLNAGVDVGMVQVGNETTSSGLCGEAGEGRYTLFAQGSKAIREVSQAFNHPMLVALHFTNPEKTSTILNYAHELSNHQIDYDVFATSYYSFWHGTLANLTDVLKTVADQYGKKTMVAETSYAYTLADGDGQPNVIDTPEELYAGNYPATVQGQANALRDVIDATAKAGSNALGVFYWEPAWISVGSNNRADNLAKWEQYGSGWASQAAIGYDPNVSMSNYGGSEWDNQALFNQQGQALPSLSVFKYVNTGYGVAPKEDERPQMPGDPLDELLKNSLLTNGQFEKDLQGYQIDAADYFNIVTSDSKSGKALHYYRQDQALSATISTSVNLTPGTYRFLASAQGSQDSQIQLVAKHKDNQQILAQGNRTSLTGWMNWQTPSIEFELTQNTTVDLNVLLNGAAGCWGTMDNWILVQTKAATPTKPNSPATPDSSESDTGETTAPITPTRDQLLKKLAQQLQTAKQISSADYQVASYLNLQAVLQQIPDTTVDATLTQLEQHLATLDAALAALTKVTKPLVDVTQVDHGQIFRLYHEKSGQHLFTFSVMERDSLLKLGWQLEGTAWQLANEGQAIVRLYNPFSGEHFYSANQAEITQLVALGWQNEGCIGGSVDKKLGKPVYRFYYRAANGSYTHFFTTNQLEANLLKKITTYEGIAFYTL
;
A
#
# COMPACT_ATOMS: atom_id res chain seq x y z
N MET A 1 -61.92 -22.85 18.31
CA MET A 1 -62.62 -23.69 17.32
C MET A 1 -62.37 -23.13 15.91
N LYS A 2 -61.90 -23.99 15.01
CA LYS A 2 -62.03 -23.97 13.53
C LYS A 2 -61.34 -22.88 12.69
N LYS A 3 -60.33 -23.36 11.96
CA LYS A 3 -59.94 -23.00 10.57
C LYS A 3 -61.13 -23.07 9.59
N GLN A 4 -61.09 -22.29 8.50
CA GLN A 4 -61.36 -22.66 7.08
C GLN A 4 -61.47 -21.36 6.24
N LYS A 5 -60.67 -21.08 5.20
CA LYS A 5 -60.49 -21.67 3.84
C LYS A 5 -61.61 -21.34 2.83
N TRP A 6 -61.18 -21.23 1.55
CA TRP A 6 -61.86 -21.12 0.22
C TRP A 6 -61.93 -19.69 -0.34
N LEU A 7 -61.33 -19.29 -1.48
CA LEU A 7 -60.95 -19.85 -2.81
C LEU A 7 -62.11 -19.97 -3.82
N MET A 8 -62.10 -19.10 -4.86
CA MET A 8 -62.44 -19.29 -6.30
C MET A 8 -62.57 -17.88 -6.96
N ALA A 9 -61.76 -17.44 -7.93
CA ALA A 9 -61.49 -17.88 -9.30
C ALA A 9 -62.58 -17.50 -10.34
N THR A 10 -62.26 -16.59 -11.26
CA THR A 10 -62.80 -16.58 -12.63
C THR A 10 -61.75 -16.02 -13.60
N ILE A 11 -61.55 -16.76 -14.69
CA ILE A 11 -60.54 -16.60 -15.76
C ILE A 11 -61.22 -16.00 -17.00
N LEU A 12 -60.53 -15.08 -17.69
CA LEU A 12 -60.46 -14.89 -19.15
C LEU A 12 -59.26 -13.93 -19.36
N GLY A 13 -58.19 -14.20 -20.10
CA GLY A 13 -58.02 -15.00 -21.31
C GLY A 13 -57.66 -14.06 -22.46
N GLY A 14 -56.38 -13.74 -22.65
CA GLY A 14 -55.89 -12.89 -23.74
C GLY A 14 -54.37 -12.69 -23.70
N VAL A 15 -53.63 -13.59 -24.36
CA VAL A 15 -52.17 -13.59 -24.50
C VAL A 15 -51.74 -12.65 -25.62
N VAL A 16 -50.82 -11.72 -25.34
CA VAL A 16 -49.81 -11.27 -26.30
C VAL A 16 -48.46 -11.17 -25.56
N THR A 17 -47.56 -12.05 -25.95
CA THR A 17 -46.16 -12.17 -25.54
C THR A 17 -45.30 -11.18 -26.30
N LEU A 18 -44.50 -10.33 -25.63
CA LEU A 18 -43.25 -9.82 -26.18
C LEU A 18 -42.35 -9.22 -25.08
N GLY A 19 -41.32 -10.00 -24.70
CA GLY A 19 -39.97 -9.55 -24.34
C GLY A 19 -39.77 -8.70 -23.07
N MET A 20 -39.75 -9.34 -21.89
CA MET A 20 -38.95 -8.81 -20.77
C MET A 20 -37.48 -9.18 -21.00
N LEU A 21 -36.67 -8.20 -21.41
CA LEU A 21 -35.23 -8.22 -21.19
C LEU A 21 -35.00 -7.92 -19.71
N GLY A 22 -34.85 -8.97 -18.92
CA GLY A 22 -34.32 -8.86 -17.57
C GLY A 22 -32.87 -8.38 -17.64
N PHE A 23 -32.61 -7.19 -17.10
CA PHE A 23 -31.25 -6.81 -16.74
C PHE A 23 -30.84 -7.67 -15.55
N ALA A 24 -30.16 -8.78 -15.86
CA ALA A 24 -29.45 -9.57 -14.87
C ALA A 24 -28.33 -8.70 -14.29
N THR A 25 -28.52 -8.23 -13.07
CA THR A 25 -27.42 -7.75 -12.24
C THR A 25 -26.56 -8.96 -11.92
N ASN A 26 -25.41 -9.10 -12.58
CA ASN A 26 -24.38 -10.06 -12.19
C ASN A 26 -23.79 -9.63 -10.85
N LYS A 27 -24.47 -9.97 -9.76
CA LYS A 27 -23.86 -10.15 -8.45
C LYS A 27 -23.09 -11.47 -8.51
N ILE A 28 -21.79 -11.41 -8.75
CA ILE A 28 -20.90 -12.54 -8.54
C ILE A 28 -20.70 -12.67 -7.02
N TYR A 29 -21.69 -13.20 -6.32
CA TYR A 29 -21.41 -14.01 -5.15
C TYR A 29 -21.21 -15.42 -5.70
N ALA A 30 -20.02 -16.00 -5.52
CA ALA A 30 -19.85 -17.43 -5.75
C ALA A 30 -20.94 -18.16 -4.97
N GLN A 31 -21.86 -18.84 -5.66
CA GLN A 31 -22.76 -19.77 -5.00
C GLN A 31 -21.90 -20.86 -4.35
N GLU A 32 -22.32 -21.36 -3.18
CA GLU A 32 -21.65 -22.45 -2.45
C GLU A 32 -21.46 -23.73 -3.30
N ASP A 33 -22.09 -23.85 -4.46
CA ASP A 33 -22.05 -24.99 -5.37
C ASP A 33 -20.69 -25.22 -6.07
N ASP A 34 -19.76 -24.24 -6.06
CA ASP A 34 -18.46 -24.32 -6.76
C ASP A 34 -17.23 -24.44 -5.84
N PHE A 35 -17.40 -24.44 -4.51
CA PHE A 35 -16.25 -24.53 -3.58
C PHE A 35 -15.64 -25.94 -3.55
N TYR A 36 -14.33 -26.02 -3.71
CA TYR A 36 -13.60 -27.29 -3.67
C TYR A 36 -12.27 -27.19 -2.91
N VAL A 37 -11.82 -28.33 -2.39
CA VAL A 37 -10.48 -28.49 -1.82
C VAL A 37 -9.90 -29.80 -2.33
N ARG A 38 -8.70 -29.74 -2.92
CA ARG A 38 -8.00 -30.94 -3.39
C ARG A 38 -7.32 -31.63 -2.22
N LYS A 39 -7.47 -32.95 -2.13
CA LYS A 39 -6.71 -33.78 -1.18
C LYS A 39 -5.20 -33.56 -1.37
N VAL A 40 -4.46 -33.51 -0.26
CA VAL A 40 -3.00 -33.50 -0.23
C VAL A 40 -2.52 -34.93 0.00
N ALA A 41 -1.81 -35.50 -0.98
CA ALA A 41 -1.44 -36.92 -0.94
C ALA A 41 -0.29 -37.21 0.04
N ALA A 42 0.63 -36.27 0.20
CA ALA A 42 1.83 -36.40 1.03
C ALA A 42 1.60 -36.08 2.52
N LEU A 43 0.37 -35.78 2.94
CA LEU A 43 0.06 -35.32 4.29
C LEU A 43 0.21 -36.46 5.30
N THR A 44 0.98 -36.23 6.37
CA THR A 44 1.07 -37.17 7.49
C THR A 44 -0.14 -36.98 8.45
N PRO A 45 -0.57 -38.02 9.19
CA PRO A 45 -1.69 -37.90 10.12
C PRO A 45 -1.50 -36.86 11.23
N ASP A 46 -0.26 -36.60 11.60
CA ASP A 46 0.18 -35.68 12.65
C ASP A 46 0.61 -34.29 12.13
N PHE A 47 0.39 -34.01 10.84
CA PHE A 47 0.75 -32.73 10.24
C PHE A 47 0.11 -31.55 11.00
N ILE A 48 0.93 -30.56 11.34
CA ILE A 48 0.54 -29.35 12.04
C ILE A 48 -0.25 -28.46 11.09
N LYS A 49 -1.45 -28.10 11.52
CA LYS A 49 -2.40 -27.23 10.84
C LYS A 49 -2.74 -26.12 11.82
N GLY A 50 -1.86 -25.15 11.85
CA GLY A 50 -1.86 -24.09 12.85
C GLY A 50 -2.48 -22.80 12.35
N VAL A 51 -2.86 -21.96 13.30
CA VAL A 51 -3.26 -20.57 13.06
C VAL A 51 -2.57 -19.67 14.09
N ASP A 52 -2.15 -18.47 13.70
CA ASP A 52 -1.76 -17.40 14.62
C ASP A 52 -2.97 -16.49 14.86
N VAL A 53 -3.43 -16.36 16.09
CA VAL A 53 -4.61 -15.52 16.43
C VAL A 53 -4.30 -14.54 17.55
N SER A 54 -3.09 -13.98 17.52
CA SER A 54 -2.61 -13.19 18.64
C SER A 54 -3.38 -11.87 18.83
N THR A 55 -4.03 -11.35 17.77
CA THR A 55 -4.94 -10.19 17.90
C THR A 55 -6.28 -10.48 18.57
N LEU A 56 -6.64 -11.76 18.79
CA LEU A 56 -7.99 -12.20 19.19
C LEU A 56 -8.56 -11.43 20.39
N ILE A 57 -7.78 -11.26 21.45
CA ILE A 57 -8.27 -10.62 22.68
C ILE A 57 -8.57 -9.13 22.44
N ALA A 58 -7.72 -8.44 21.66
CA ALA A 58 -7.97 -7.05 21.31
C ALA A 58 -9.19 -6.91 20.39
N GLN A 59 -9.40 -7.85 19.49
CA GLN A 59 -10.57 -7.92 18.61
C GLN A 59 -11.88 -8.10 19.40
N GLU A 60 -11.92 -9.09 20.29
CA GLU A 60 -13.08 -9.35 21.16
C GLU A 60 -13.38 -8.15 22.07
N ASN A 61 -12.35 -7.52 22.64
CA ASN A 61 -12.50 -6.29 23.44
C ASN A 61 -13.03 -5.10 22.61
N SER A 62 -12.77 -5.09 21.30
CA SER A 62 -13.28 -4.09 20.35
C SER A 62 -14.72 -4.38 19.88
N GLY A 63 -15.31 -5.48 20.36
CA GLY A 63 -16.70 -5.88 20.07
C GLY A 63 -16.83 -6.84 18.88
N VAL A 64 -15.74 -7.43 18.41
CA VAL A 64 -15.79 -8.45 17.35
C VAL A 64 -16.34 -9.77 17.92
N HIS A 65 -17.17 -10.43 17.13
CA HIS A 65 -17.75 -11.73 17.42
C HIS A 65 -17.56 -12.66 16.24
N TYR A 66 -17.34 -13.94 16.50
CA TYR A 66 -17.08 -14.94 15.47
C TYR A 66 -18.22 -15.95 15.36
N PHE A 67 -18.50 -16.36 14.12
CA PHE A 67 -19.60 -17.23 13.74
C PHE A 67 -19.09 -18.35 12.84
N ASP A 68 -19.66 -19.55 12.98
CA ASP A 68 -19.39 -20.64 12.04
C ASP A 68 -19.95 -20.34 10.64
N THR A 69 -19.69 -21.21 9.66
CA THR A 69 -20.18 -21.03 8.29
C THR A 69 -21.71 -20.97 8.19
N LYS A 70 -22.44 -21.47 9.20
CA LYS A 70 -23.91 -21.44 9.29
C LYS A 70 -24.45 -20.21 10.01
N GLY A 71 -23.59 -19.30 10.46
CA GLY A 71 -23.96 -18.09 11.19
C GLY A 71 -24.21 -18.29 12.69
N ASN A 72 -23.80 -19.42 13.29
CA ASN A 72 -23.91 -19.61 14.74
C ASN A 72 -22.70 -18.99 15.44
N GLN A 73 -22.95 -18.07 16.38
CA GLN A 73 -21.89 -17.48 17.21
C GLN A 73 -21.27 -18.55 18.11
N GLN A 74 -19.95 -18.67 18.10
CA GLN A 74 -19.20 -19.64 18.90
C GLN A 74 -17.87 -19.05 19.36
N ASP A 75 -17.21 -19.69 20.32
CA ASP A 75 -15.80 -19.39 20.60
C ASP A 75 -14.98 -19.76 19.34
N ILE A 76 -14.07 -18.87 18.94
CA ILE A 76 -13.30 -19.04 17.70
C ILE A 76 -12.47 -20.34 17.69
N PHE A 77 -12.01 -20.82 18.85
CA PHE A 77 -11.25 -22.06 18.96
C PHE A 77 -12.12 -23.29 18.70
N ASP A 78 -13.42 -23.25 19.01
CA ASP A 78 -14.37 -24.31 18.65
C ASP A 78 -14.59 -24.34 17.12
N ILE A 79 -14.68 -23.18 16.49
CA ILE A 79 -14.77 -23.04 15.03
C ILE A 79 -13.50 -23.60 14.37
N PHE A 80 -12.32 -23.24 14.85
CA PHE A 80 -11.04 -23.77 14.35
C PHE A 80 -10.95 -25.29 14.51
N LYS A 81 -11.31 -25.82 15.68
CA LYS A 81 -11.30 -27.26 15.94
C LYS A 81 -12.23 -28.01 14.98
N ALA A 82 -13.43 -27.49 14.74
CA ALA A 82 -14.40 -28.08 13.81
C ALA A 82 -13.90 -28.09 12.35
N ASN A 83 -13.01 -27.15 12.01
CA ASN A 83 -12.37 -27.04 10.71
C ASN A 83 -10.99 -27.71 10.64
N GLY A 84 -10.58 -28.47 11.67
CA GLY A 84 -9.42 -29.34 11.61
C GLY A 84 -8.09 -28.68 11.98
N VAL A 85 -8.10 -27.46 12.51
CA VAL A 85 -6.94 -26.82 13.15
C VAL A 85 -6.56 -27.62 14.40
N ASN A 86 -5.25 -27.80 14.62
CA ASN A 86 -4.71 -28.56 15.75
C ASN A 86 -3.62 -27.82 16.56
N TYR A 87 -3.27 -26.60 16.15
CA TYR A 87 -2.23 -25.79 16.76
C TYR A 87 -2.59 -24.30 16.74
N VAL A 88 -2.15 -23.56 17.76
CA VAL A 88 -2.30 -22.10 17.84
C VAL A 88 -0.95 -21.48 18.08
N ARG A 89 -0.52 -20.57 17.21
CA ARG A 89 0.66 -19.71 17.41
C ARG A 89 0.26 -18.42 18.10
N ILE A 90 1.13 -17.94 18.98
CA ILE A 90 0.93 -16.72 19.76
C ILE A 90 2.25 -15.94 19.80
N ARG A 91 2.31 -14.77 19.17
CA ARG A 91 3.42 -13.83 19.36
C ARG A 91 3.41 -13.23 20.76
N VAL A 92 4.58 -13.00 21.34
CA VAL A 92 4.73 -12.44 22.68
C VAL A 92 5.81 -11.37 22.69
N TRP A 93 5.40 -10.15 23.05
CA TRP A 93 6.28 -9.02 23.30
C TRP A 93 6.61 -8.89 24.78
N ASN A 94 7.80 -8.38 25.07
CA ASN A 94 8.30 -8.20 26.43
C ASN A 94 7.47 -7.17 27.21
N ASN A 95 7.28 -5.97 26.64
CA ASN A 95 6.45 -4.91 27.19
C ASN A 95 5.88 -4.00 26.09
N PRO A 96 4.75 -4.38 25.45
CA PRO A 96 4.18 -3.66 24.31
C PRO A 96 3.38 -2.42 24.73
N LYS A 97 3.95 -1.59 25.62
CA LYS A 97 3.32 -0.39 26.16
C LYS A 97 4.35 0.74 26.28
N ASN A 98 3.87 1.98 26.15
CA ASN A 98 4.68 3.17 26.43
C ASN A 98 4.78 3.43 27.95
N GLU A 99 5.47 4.51 28.34
CA GLU A 99 5.63 4.90 29.75
C GLU A 99 4.31 5.29 30.43
N GLN A 100 3.30 5.70 29.65
CA GLN A 100 1.94 6.00 30.11
C GLN A 100 1.05 4.75 30.17
N ASN A 101 1.63 3.56 29.98
CA ASN A 101 0.95 2.26 29.99
C ASN A 101 -0.12 2.12 28.88
N GLN A 102 0.01 2.88 27.79
CA GLN A 102 -0.79 2.74 26.58
C GLN A 102 -0.17 1.66 25.69
N GLY A 103 -0.99 0.72 25.21
CA GLY A 103 -0.53 -0.40 24.40
C GLY A 103 -0.12 0.03 22.99
N TYR A 104 0.91 -0.61 22.44
CA TYR A 104 1.47 -0.29 21.12
C TYR A 104 0.60 -0.70 19.94
N GLY A 105 -0.42 -1.53 20.14
CA GLY A 105 -1.27 -2.06 19.07
C GLY A 105 -1.05 -3.55 18.83
N ALA A 106 -1.58 -4.04 17.71
CA ALA A 106 -1.45 -5.39 17.19
C ALA A 106 -1.68 -6.52 18.20
N GLY A 107 -2.71 -6.34 19.03
CA GLY A 107 -3.11 -7.28 20.08
C GLY A 107 -2.56 -6.94 21.46
N ASN A 108 -1.59 -6.01 21.57
CA ASN A 108 -0.88 -5.69 22.82
C ASN A 108 -0.39 -6.96 23.53
N VAL A 109 0.17 -7.90 22.77
CA VAL A 109 0.32 -9.29 23.19
C VAL A 109 1.50 -9.47 24.14
N ASP A 110 1.26 -9.15 25.40
CA ASP A 110 2.13 -9.50 26.51
C ASP A 110 1.86 -10.93 27.02
N LEU A 111 2.61 -11.36 28.02
CA LEU A 111 2.48 -12.70 28.61
C LEU A 111 1.07 -12.98 29.16
N GLN A 112 0.34 -11.97 29.66
CA GLN A 112 -1.01 -12.18 30.20
C GLN A 112 -2.02 -12.46 29.08
N VAL A 113 -1.91 -11.74 27.96
CA VAL A 113 -2.70 -12.00 26.75
C VAL A 113 -2.37 -13.40 26.22
N ALA A 114 -1.08 -13.74 26.13
CA ALA A 114 -0.64 -15.05 25.65
C ALA A 114 -1.16 -16.22 26.49
N LYS A 115 -1.16 -16.09 27.83
CA LYS A 115 -1.80 -17.07 28.73
C LYS A 115 -3.30 -17.22 28.47
N THR A 116 -3.99 -16.11 28.22
CA THR A 116 -5.45 -16.12 27.99
C THR A 116 -5.78 -16.89 26.72
N ILE A 117 -5.09 -16.57 25.62
CA ILE A 117 -5.24 -17.26 24.33
C ILE A 117 -4.82 -18.74 24.46
N GLY A 118 -3.65 -19.00 25.07
CA GLY A 118 -3.11 -20.35 25.22
C GLY A 118 -4.00 -21.30 26.02
N ARG A 119 -4.65 -20.81 27.09
CA ARG A 119 -5.62 -21.61 27.87
C ARG A 119 -6.87 -21.96 27.06
N ARG A 120 -7.36 -21.03 26.24
CA ARG A 120 -8.53 -21.28 25.36
C ARG A 120 -8.19 -22.29 24.27
N ALA A 121 -7.03 -22.15 23.63
CA ALA A 121 -6.51 -23.12 22.66
C ALA A 121 -6.37 -24.52 23.28
N THR A 122 -5.77 -24.61 24.48
CA THR A 122 -5.60 -25.87 25.21
C THR A 122 -6.95 -26.51 25.55
N LYS A 123 -7.93 -25.73 26.00
CA LYS A 123 -9.29 -26.20 26.30
C LYS A 123 -9.98 -26.79 25.07
N ALA A 124 -9.74 -26.24 23.88
CA ALA A 124 -10.24 -26.76 22.61
C ALA A 124 -9.42 -27.96 22.06
N GLY A 125 -8.42 -28.42 22.81
CA GLY A 125 -7.58 -29.56 22.44
C GLY A 125 -6.64 -29.25 21.27
N MET A 126 -6.07 -28.04 21.27
CA MET A 126 -5.00 -27.60 20.36
C MET A 126 -3.72 -27.36 21.15
N LYS A 127 -2.58 -27.70 20.55
CA LYS A 127 -1.26 -27.37 21.08
C LYS A 127 -0.96 -25.88 20.86
N VAL A 128 -0.05 -25.32 21.64
CA VAL A 128 0.34 -23.91 21.55
C VAL A 128 1.81 -23.77 21.12
N LEU A 129 2.04 -22.88 20.14
CA LEU A 129 3.36 -22.38 19.76
C LEU A 129 3.51 -20.99 20.39
N ILE A 130 4.50 -20.82 21.25
CA ILE A 130 4.83 -19.50 21.81
C ILE A 130 5.96 -18.90 21.01
N ASP A 131 5.69 -17.76 20.36
CA ASP A 131 6.67 -17.02 19.59
C ASP A 131 7.16 -15.81 20.37
N PHE A 132 8.34 -15.93 20.97
CA PHE A 132 8.97 -14.81 21.65
C PHE A 132 9.69 -13.94 20.62
N HIS A 133 9.18 -12.73 20.41
CA HIS A 133 9.81 -11.76 19.52
C HIS A 133 11.12 -11.20 20.09
N TYR A 134 11.29 -11.22 21.42
CA TYR A 134 12.38 -10.53 22.13
C TYR A 134 12.51 -9.07 21.71
N SER A 135 11.36 -8.41 21.68
CA SER A 135 11.16 -7.00 21.39
C SER A 135 9.91 -6.54 22.16
N ASP A 136 9.73 -5.23 22.30
CA ASP A 136 8.46 -4.69 22.80
C ASP A 136 7.43 -4.49 21.68
N PHE A 137 7.81 -4.62 20.41
CA PHE A 137 6.90 -4.51 19.28
C PHE A 137 7.34 -5.42 18.11
N TRP A 138 6.80 -5.20 16.91
CA TRP A 138 7.07 -6.03 15.73
C TRP A 138 8.56 -6.35 15.54
N ALA A 139 8.85 -7.62 15.25
CA ALA A 139 10.19 -8.12 14.95
C ALA A 139 10.11 -8.86 13.61
N ASP A 140 10.91 -8.42 12.62
CA ASP A 140 10.93 -8.89 11.24
C ASP A 140 12.33 -8.64 10.61
N PRO A 141 12.56 -8.89 9.31
CA PRO A 141 13.87 -8.69 8.70
C PRO A 141 14.38 -7.25 8.71
N GLY A 142 13.49 -6.26 8.79
CA GLY A 142 13.82 -4.83 8.88
C GLY A 142 13.82 -4.28 10.31
N ARG A 143 13.25 -5.02 11.27
CA ARG A 143 13.05 -4.59 12.66
C ARG A 143 13.47 -5.68 13.64
N GLN A 144 14.53 -5.44 14.40
CA GLN A 144 14.92 -6.31 15.53
C GLN A 144 15.23 -5.45 16.75
N ILE A 145 14.32 -4.53 17.11
CA ILE A 145 14.57 -3.55 18.17
C ILE A 145 14.55 -4.27 19.53
N PRO A 146 15.60 -4.15 20.37
CA PRO A 146 15.59 -4.79 21.68
C PRO A 146 14.49 -4.18 22.58
N PRO A 147 13.95 -4.94 23.55
CA PRO A 147 13.03 -4.41 24.55
C PRO A 147 13.62 -3.18 25.23
N LYS A 148 12.78 -2.21 25.60
CA LYS A 148 13.22 -0.96 26.26
C LYS A 148 14.14 -1.23 27.44
N ALA A 149 13.83 -2.26 28.23
CA ALA A 149 14.62 -2.67 29.39
C ALA A 149 16.03 -3.18 29.06
N TRP A 150 16.30 -3.56 27.81
CA TRP A 150 17.54 -4.21 27.38
C TRP A 150 18.36 -3.36 26.40
N GLN A 151 17.88 -2.18 26.01
CA GLN A 151 18.54 -1.32 25.00
C GLN A 151 19.97 -0.92 25.38
N SER A 152 20.25 -0.70 26.68
CA SER A 152 21.57 -0.32 27.17
C SER A 152 22.42 -1.51 27.65
N MET A 153 21.94 -2.74 27.52
CA MET A 153 22.65 -3.93 27.98
C MET A 153 23.70 -4.36 26.94
N ASP A 154 24.89 -4.72 27.42
CA ASP A 154 25.85 -5.45 26.60
C ASP A 154 25.35 -6.88 26.29
N LEU A 155 25.98 -7.55 25.33
CA LEU A 155 25.57 -8.88 24.88
C LEU A 155 25.49 -9.89 26.02
N SER A 156 26.42 -9.84 26.99
CA SER A 156 26.46 -10.77 28.13
C SER A 156 25.24 -10.59 29.04
N THR A 157 24.97 -9.35 29.45
CA THR A 157 23.84 -9.01 30.31
C THR A 157 22.51 -9.27 29.60
N LYS A 158 22.43 -8.92 28.32
CA LYS A 158 21.28 -9.17 27.45
C LYS A 158 21.01 -10.67 27.28
N SER A 159 22.05 -11.48 27.11
CA SER A 159 21.96 -12.94 27.04
C SER A 159 21.32 -13.53 28.30
N GLN A 160 21.75 -13.07 29.48
CA GLN A 160 21.17 -13.51 30.75
C GLN A 160 19.71 -13.05 30.91
N ALA A 161 19.40 -11.81 30.50
CA ALA A 161 18.04 -11.27 30.55
C ALA A 161 17.09 -12.04 29.63
N LEU A 162 17.53 -12.38 28.41
CA LEU A 162 16.77 -13.18 27.45
C LEU A 162 16.50 -14.59 27.99
N TYR A 163 17.54 -15.26 28.50
CA TYR A 163 17.40 -16.58 29.15
C TYR A 163 16.36 -16.53 30.28
N GLN A 164 16.48 -15.55 31.17
CA GLN A 164 15.61 -15.44 32.35
C GLN A 164 14.16 -15.15 31.95
N TYR A 165 13.95 -14.20 31.02
CA TYR A 165 12.62 -13.87 30.49
C TYR A 165 11.95 -15.09 29.87
N THR A 166 12.68 -15.87 29.06
CA THR A 166 12.17 -17.09 28.43
C THR A 166 11.76 -18.12 29.46
N LYS A 167 12.63 -18.36 30.46
CA LYS A 167 12.42 -19.35 31.53
C LYS A 167 11.21 -18.99 32.39
N ASP A 168 11.11 -17.74 32.82
CA ASP A 168 10.02 -17.28 33.69
C ASP A 168 8.69 -17.28 32.94
N SER A 169 8.68 -16.77 31.70
CA SER A 169 7.47 -16.71 30.87
C SER A 169 6.90 -18.11 30.59
N LEU A 170 7.75 -19.06 30.20
CA LEU A 170 7.30 -20.44 29.95
C LEU A 170 6.84 -21.15 31.22
N THR A 171 7.53 -20.93 32.33
CA THR A 171 7.11 -21.43 33.64
C THR A 171 5.71 -20.92 34.00
N GLU A 172 5.43 -19.63 33.77
CA GLU A 172 4.12 -19.04 34.03
C GLU A 172 3.03 -19.59 33.10
N LEU A 173 3.32 -19.78 31.82
CA LEU A 173 2.42 -20.37 30.83
C LEU A 173 2.04 -21.82 31.18
N LEU A 174 3.03 -22.66 31.51
CA LEU A 174 2.81 -24.06 31.89
C LEU A 174 2.03 -24.16 33.21
N ASN A 175 2.36 -23.33 34.21
CA ASN A 175 1.61 -23.26 35.46
C ASN A 175 0.15 -22.80 35.26
N ALA A 176 -0.11 -21.99 34.24
CA ALA A 176 -1.47 -21.60 33.86
C ALA A 176 -2.24 -22.70 33.11
N GLY A 177 -1.61 -23.85 32.85
CA GLY A 177 -2.21 -25.00 32.16
C GLY A 177 -2.23 -24.86 30.64
N VAL A 178 -1.33 -24.05 30.06
CA VAL A 178 -1.17 -23.95 28.61
C VAL A 178 -0.38 -25.15 28.09
N ASP A 179 -0.91 -25.88 27.12
CA ASP A 179 -0.26 -27.02 26.48
C ASP A 179 0.71 -26.56 25.37
N VAL A 180 1.83 -25.96 25.80
CA VAL A 180 2.89 -25.47 24.92
C VAL A 180 3.60 -26.66 24.27
N GLY A 181 3.47 -26.85 22.96
CA GLY A 181 4.16 -27.93 22.25
C GLY A 181 5.43 -27.47 21.52
N MET A 182 5.57 -26.17 21.28
CA MET A 182 6.70 -25.57 20.56
C MET A 182 6.95 -24.16 21.06
N VAL A 183 8.21 -23.74 21.07
CA VAL A 183 8.63 -22.39 21.41
C VAL A 183 9.56 -21.88 20.32
N GLN A 184 9.25 -20.71 19.77
CA GLN A 184 10.06 -20.03 18.77
C GLN A 184 10.94 -18.98 19.44
N VAL A 185 12.24 -19.05 19.16
CA VAL A 185 13.24 -18.13 19.71
C VAL A 185 13.52 -17.04 18.68
N GLY A 186 12.75 -15.95 18.72
CA GLY A 186 12.83 -14.84 17.78
C GLY A 186 11.96 -15.03 16.56
N ASN A 187 11.46 -13.93 16.00
CA ASN A 187 10.64 -13.91 14.80
C ASN A 187 11.41 -13.35 13.60
N GLU A 188 11.34 -14.06 12.46
CA GLU A 188 11.94 -13.69 11.18
C GLU A 188 13.34 -13.04 11.29
N THR A 189 14.24 -13.75 11.97
CA THR A 189 15.58 -13.28 12.35
C THR A 189 16.61 -13.23 11.20
N THR A 190 16.09 -13.06 9.97
CA THR A 190 16.85 -12.82 8.74
C THR A 190 17.46 -11.41 8.77
N SER A 191 18.69 -11.26 8.27
CA SER A 191 19.42 -9.98 8.15
C SER A 191 19.67 -9.25 9.48
N SER A 192 18.67 -8.57 10.03
CA SER A 192 18.73 -7.67 11.20
C SER A 192 19.04 -8.36 12.53
N GLY A 193 18.97 -9.69 12.59
CA GLY A 193 19.42 -10.48 13.72
C GLY A 193 18.32 -10.78 14.73
N LEU A 194 18.65 -10.67 16.02
CA LEU A 194 17.76 -11.00 17.13
C LEU A 194 17.97 -9.98 18.26
N CYS A 195 16.93 -9.30 18.72
CA CYS A 195 17.00 -8.42 19.90
C CYS A 195 18.15 -7.38 19.82
N GLY A 196 18.30 -6.76 18.66
CA GLY A 196 19.30 -5.73 18.36
C GLY A 196 20.71 -6.27 18.07
N GLU A 197 20.90 -7.59 18.09
CA GLU A 197 22.18 -8.24 17.86
C GLU A 197 22.21 -8.97 16.51
N ALA A 198 23.09 -8.55 15.62
CA ALA A 198 23.38 -9.22 14.35
C ALA A 198 24.73 -10.00 14.44
N GLY A 199 25.13 -10.68 13.36
CA GLY A 199 26.35 -11.50 13.35
C GLY A 199 26.40 -12.53 14.49
N GLU A 200 27.58 -12.71 15.09
CA GLU A 200 27.86 -13.63 16.21
C GLU A 200 26.92 -13.46 17.43
N GLY A 201 26.49 -12.23 17.70
CA GLY A 201 25.63 -11.92 18.84
C GLY A 201 24.31 -12.69 18.79
N ARG A 202 23.73 -12.86 17.59
CA ARG A 202 22.45 -13.58 17.41
C ARG A 202 22.56 -15.04 17.86
N TYR A 203 23.66 -15.70 17.54
CA TYR A 203 23.86 -17.13 17.85
C TYR A 203 24.03 -17.35 19.34
N THR A 204 24.68 -16.41 20.03
CA THR A 204 24.76 -16.38 21.50
C THR A 204 23.35 -16.30 22.12
N LEU A 205 22.49 -15.43 21.57
CA LEU A 205 21.11 -15.27 22.04
C LEU A 205 20.23 -16.49 21.74
N PHE A 206 20.33 -17.10 20.55
CA PHE A 206 19.63 -18.36 20.24
C PHE A 206 19.98 -19.46 21.23
N ALA A 207 21.27 -19.62 21.55
CA ALA A 207 21.73 -20.62 22.51
C ALA A 207 21.12 -20.39 23.91
N GLN A 208 20.99 -19.13 24.35
CA GLN A 208 20.37 -18.81 25.63
C GLN A 208 18.86 -19.08 25.66
N GLY A 209 18.13 -18.68 24.61
CA GLY A 209 16.70 -18.96 24.50
C GLY A 209 16.42 -20.46 24.48
N SER A 210 17.16 -21.20 23.66
CA SER A 210 17.08 -22.66 23.61
C SER A 210 17.35 -23.32 24.96
N LYS A 211 18.45 -22.93 25.62
CA LYS A 211 18.82 -23.44 26.95
C LYS A 211 17.68 -23.24 27.96
N ALA A 212 17.05 -22.07 27.98
CA ALA A 212 15.91 -21.80 28.86
C ALA A 212 14.73 -22.74 28.58
N ILE A 213 14.39 -22.94 27.30
CA ILE A 213 13.31 -23.86 26.89
C ILE A 213 13.61 -25.29 27.30
N ARG A 214 14.84 -25.79 27.08
CA ARG A 214 15.25 -27.14 27.47
C ARG A 214 15.13 -27.37 28.98
N GLU A 215 15.61 -26.42 29.78
CA GLU A 215 15.53 -26.52 31.23
C GLU A 215 14.09 -26.52 31.75
N VAL A 216 13.21 -25.65 31.20
CA VAL A 216 11.79 -25.64 31.58
C VAL A 216 11.11 -26.93 31.14
N SER A 217 11.38 -27.40 29.92
CA SER A 217 10.84 -28.66 29.39
C SER A 217 11.20 -29.84 30.30
N GLN A 218 12.44 -29.92 30.76
CA GLN A 218 12.89 -30.93 31.71
C GLN A 218 12.23 -30.77 33.09
N ALA A 219 12.19 -29.55 33.62
CA ALA A 219 11.66 -29.28 34.96
C ALA A 219 10.17 -29.63 35.09
N PHE A 220 9.39 -29.42 34.03
CA PHE A 220 7.96 -29.74 33.98
C PHE A 220 7.67 -31.15 33.44
N ASN A 221 8.69 -31.90 33.00
CA ASN A 221 8.52 -33.15 32.26
C ASN A 221 7.55 -33.00 31.07
N HIS A 222 7.69 -31.88 30.35
CA HIS A 222 6.81 -31.45 29.27
C HIS A 222 7.64 -31.17 28.02
N PRO A 223 7.81 -32.15 27.11
CA PRO A 223 8.62 -31.98 25.91
C PRO A 223 8.13 -30.83 25.03
N MET A 224 9.01 -29.88 24.73
CA MET A 224 8.74 -28.75 23.84
C MET A 224 9.78 -28.71 22.72
N LEU A 225 9.31 -28.49 21.48
CA LEU A 225 10.19 -28.26 20.34
C LEU A 225 10.75 -26.83 20.38
N VAL A 226 12.04 -26.67 20.10
CA VAL A 226 12.69 -25.36 19.93
C VAL A 226 12.72 -25.02 18.44
N ALA A 227 12.06 -23.94 18.05
CA ALA A 227 12.02 -23.44 16.67
C ALA A 227 12.83 -22.15 16.51
N LEU A 228 13.51 -22.01 15.38
CA LEU A 228 14.15 -20.77 14.94
C LEU A 228 13.51 -20.33 13.61
N HIS A 229 13.11 -19.07 13.53
CA HIS A 229 12.30 -18.56 12.42
C HIS A 229 13.07 -17.58 11.52
N PHE A 230 13.03 -17.87 10.22
CA PHE A 230 13.61 -17.09 9.15
C PHE A 230 12.56 -16.80 8.07
N THR A 231 12.92 -16.02 7.06
CA THR A 231 12.02 -15.69 5.94
C THR A 231 12.83 -15.44 4.68
N ASN A 232 12.15 -15.07 3.58
CA ASN A 232 12.70 -14.93 2.24
C ASN A 232 13.32 -16.23 1.68
N PRO A 233 12.58 -17.35 1.61
CA PRO A 233 13.10 -18.61 1.08
C PRO A 233 13.49 -18.52 -0.41
N GLU A 234 12.98 -17.55 -1.18
CA GLU A 234 13.42 -17.24 -2.55
C GLU A 234 14.89 -16.81 -2.63
N LYS A 235 15.43 -16.28 -1.52
CA LYS A 235 16.87 -16.04 -1.37
C LYS A 235 17.54 -17.32 -0.87
N THR A 236 17.44 -18.38 -1.67
CA THR A 236 17.82 -19.78 -1.34
C THR A 236 19.21 -19.86 -0.71
N SER A 237 20.21 -19.22 -1.31
CA SER A 237 21.58 -19.24 -0.78
C SER A 237 21.67 -18.57 0.60
N THR A 238 20.94 -17.49 0.82
CA THR A 238 20.92 -16.75 2.09
C THR A 238 20.26 -17.57 3.20
N ILE A 239 19.07 -18.12 2.95
CA ILE A 239 18.35 -18.90 3.98
C ILE A 239 19.09 -20.20 4.34
N LEU A 240 19.69 -20.87 3.34
CA LEU A 240 20.51 -22.06 3.59
C LEU A 240 21.82 -21.73 4.31
N ASN A 241 22.36 -20.53 4.13
CA ASN A 241 23.50 -20.06 4.92
C ASN A 241 23.15 -19.91 6.41
N TYR A 242 21.94 -19.50 6.77
CA TYR A 242 21.54 -19.50 8.19
C TYR A 242 21.50 -20.92 8.76
N ALA A 243 20.97 -21.90 8.02
CA ALA A 243 21.00 -23.29 8.46
C ALA A 243 22.45 -23.80 8.65
N HIS A 244 23.35 -23.42 7.75
CA HIS A 244 24.79 -23.70 7.86
C HIS A 244 25.40 -23.09 9.12
N GLU A 245 25.20 -21.80 9.34
CA GLU A 245 25.77 -21.09 10.48
C GLU A 245 25.22 -21.58 11.82
N LEU A 246 23.94 -21.91 11.90
CA LEU A 246 23.37 -22.55 13.10
C LEU A 246 24.06 -23.88 13.42
N SER A 247 24.41 -24.66 12.40
CA SER A 247 25.17 -25.90 12.56
C SER A 247 26.62 -25.64 12.98
N ASN A 248 27.30 -24.66 12.37
CA ASN A 248 28.66 -24.27 12.72
C ASN A 248 28.79 -23.82 14.17
N HIS A 249 27.80 -23.08 14.65
CA HIS A 249 27.71 -22.61 16.04
C HIS A 249 27.14 -23.66 17.01
N GLN A 250 26.78 -24.85 16.50
CA GLN A 250 26.22 -25.95 17.29
C GLN A 250 24.97 -25.54 18.09
N ILE A 251 24.12 -24.69 17.51
CA ILE A 251 22.90 -24.24 18.17
C ILE A 251 21.96 -25.43 18.38
N ASP A 252 21.54 -25.63 19.63
CA ASP A 252 20.53 -26.64 19.98
C ASP A 252 19.15 -26.13 19.58
N TYR A 253 18.57 -26.71 18.53
CA TYR A 253 17.19 -26.45 18.11
C TYR A 253 16.66 -27.64 17.32
N ASP A 254 15.33 -27.76 17.28
CA ASP A 254 14.63 -28.87 16.65
C ASP A 254 14.09 -28.51 15.27
N VAL A 255 13.53 -27.29 15.13
CA VAL A 255 12.76 -26.86 13.95
C VAL A 255 13.38 -25.62 13.29
N PHE A 256 13.70 -25.73 12.00
CA PHE A 256 13.99 -24.57 11.15
C PHE A 256 12.69 -24.13 10.47
N ALA A 257 12.18 -22.96 10.84
CA ALA A 257 10.92 -22.45 10.33
C ALA A 257 11.14 -21.34 9.30
N THR A 258 10.23 -21.22 8.33
CA THR A 258 10.23 -20.10 7.39
C THR A 258 8.84 -19.49 7.18
N SER A 259 8.73 -18.18 6.98
CA SER A 259 7.52 -17.58 6.42
C SER A 259 7.42 -17.85 4.93
N TYR A 260 6.20 -18.00 4.41
CA TYR A 260 5.92 -18.11 2.99
C TYR A 260 4.64 -17.35 2.63
N TYR A 261 4.82 -16.18 2.02
CA TYR A 261 3.77 -15.42 1.38
C TYR A 261 3.99 -15.47 -0.13
N SER A 262 3.07 -16.07 -0.87
CA SER A 262 3.23 -16.32 -2.32
C SER A 262 3.36 -15.04 -3.16
N PHE A 263 3.04 -13.88 -2.59
CA PHE A 263 3.24 -12.57 -3.21
C PHE A 263 4.73 -12.27 -3.43
N TRP A 264 5.59 -12.73 -2.51
CA TRP A 264 6.99 -12.28 -2.45
C TRP A 264 8.01 -13.44 -2.38
N HIS A 265 7.64 -14.58 -1.80
CA HIS A 265 8.60 -15.62 -1.38
C HIS A 265 8.89 -16.69 -2.43
N GLY A 266 8.70 -16.34 -3.72
CA GLY A 266 9.00 -17.21 -4.84
C GLY A 266 8.09 -18.44 -4.94
N THR A 267 8.54 -19.45 -5.68
CA THR A 267 7.70 -20.61 -6.03
C THR A 267 7.57 -21.62 -4.89
N LEU A 268 6.46 -22.36 -4.90
CA LEU A 268 6.23 -23.50 -3.99
C LEU A 268 7.27 -24.63 -4.17
N ALA A 269 7.81 -24.78 -5.38
CA ALA A 269 8.89 -25.72 -5.64
C ALA A 269 10.16 -25.33 -4.88
N ASN A 270 10.56 -24.05 -4.96
CA ASN A 270 11.69 -23.55 -4.18
C ASN A 270 11.46 -23.68 -2.68
N LEU A 271 10.25 -23.37 -2.18
CA LEU A 271 9.90 -23.61 -0.77
C LEU A 271 10.14 -25.08 -0.37
N THR A 272 9.62 -26.01 -1.17
CA THR A 272 9.78 -27.45 -0.94
C THR A 272 11.27 -27.83 -0.87
N ASP A 273 12.07 -27.33 -1.82
CA ASP A 273 13.50 -27.64 -1.92
C ASP A 273 14.31 -27.07 -0.74
N VAL A 274 14.02 -25.83 -0.30
CA VAL A 274 14.65 -25.23 0.88
C VAL A 274 14.36 -26.05 2.13
N LEU A 275 13.08 -26.32 2.39
CA LEU A 275 12.65 -27.10 3.57
C LEU A 275 13.27 -28.50 3.56
N LYS A 276 13.30 -29.16 2.41
CA LYS A 276 13.89 -30.50 2.25
C LYS A 276 15.40 -30.46 2.43
N THR A 277 16.09 -29.47 1.87
CA THR A 277 17.54 -29.32 1.98
C THR A 277 17.97 -29.15 3.44
N VAL A 278 17.27 -28.29 4.18
CA VAL A 278 17.58 -28.10 5.61
C VAL A 278 17.36 -29.39 6.40
N ALA A 279 16.25 -30.10 6.13
CA ALA A 279 15.95 -31.36 6.79
C ALA A 279 17.00 -32.44 6.52
N ASP A 280 17.40 -32.61 5.26
CA ASP A 280 18.33 -33.66 4.84
C ASP A 280 19.78 -33.37 5.25
N GLN A 281 20.23 -32.13 5.12
CA GLN A 281 21.63 -31.76 5.39
C GLN A 281 21.93 -31.59 6.88
N TYR A 282 20.98 -31.05 7.65
CA TYR A 282 21.20 -30.69 9.05
C TYR A 282 20.40 -31.55 10.04
N GLY A 283 19.60 -32.51 9.54
CA GLY A 283 18.81 -33.42 10.37
C GLY A 283 17.72 -32.71 11.17
N LYS A 284 17.26 -31.55 10.72
CA LYS A 284 16.28 -30.72 11.42
C LYS A 284 14.86 -31.01 10.95
N LYS A 285 13.90 -30.70 11.81
CA LYS A 285 12.51 -30.55 11.40
C LYS A 285 12.34 -29.21 10.70
N THR A 286 11.36 -29.09 9.82
CA THR A 286 11.06 -27.84 9.12
C THR A 286 9.57 -27.53 9.17
N MET A 287 9.19 -26.27 8.97
CA MET A 287 7.78 -25.87 8.88
C MET A 287 7.63 -24.50 8.22
N VAL A 288 6.41 -24.19 7.80
CA VAL A 288 6.01 -22.81 7.46
C VAL A 288 5.36 -22.18 8.69
N ALA A 289 6.02 -21.19 9.31
CA ALA A 289 5.52 -20.53 10.52
C ALA A 289 4.50 -19.42 10.23
N GLU A 290 4.52 -18.86 9.02
CA GLU A 290 3.56 -17.84 8.59
C GLU A 290 3.22 -18.01 7.11
N THR A 291 1.93 -17.94 6.81
CA THR A 291 1.40 -17.81 5.45
C THR A 291 0.00 -17.20 5.52
N SER A 292 -0.40 -16.46 4.50
CA SER A 292 -1.77 -15.95 4.35
C SER A 292 -2.06 -15.74 2.86
N TYR A 293 -3.32 -15.46 2.53
CA TYR A 293 -3.69 -15.06 1.17
C TYR A 293 -4.97 -14.23 1.17
N ALA A 294 -5.03 -13.22 0.28
CA ALA A 294 -6.20 -12.36 0.14
C ALA A 294 -7.41 -13.11 -0.44
N TYR A 295 -8.56 -13.06 0.24
CA TYR A 295 -9.83 -13.55 -0.30
C TYR A 295 -10.61 -12.47 -1.06
N THR A 296 -10.19 -11.21 -0.93
CA THR A 296 -10.71 -10.01 -1.57
C THR A 296 -9.62 -8.94 -1.61
N LEU A 297 -9.70 -7.97 -2.51
CA LEU A 297 -8.82 -6.78 -2.50
C LEU A 297 -9.48 -5.56 -1.82
N ALA A 298 -10.73 -5.71 -1.35
CA ALA A 298 -11.43 -4.63 -0.68
C ALA A 298 -10.94 -4.46 0.76
N ASP A 299 -10.64 -3.22 1.14
CA ASP A 299 -10.43 -2.79 2.51
C ASP A 299 -11.75 -2.81 3.32
N GLY A 300 -11.72 -3.49 4.47
CA GLY A 300 -12.84 -3.65 5.36
C GLY A 300 -12.91 -2.66 6.53
N ASP A 301 -11.85 -1.91 6.84
CA ASP A 301 -11.77 -1.14 8.09
C ASP A 301 -11.26 0.31 7.95
N GLY A 302 -10.87 0.72 6.73
CA GLY A 302 -10.39 2.07 6.44
C GLY A 302 -8.88 2.26 6.65
N GLN A 303 -8.15 1.19 6.99
CA GLN A 303 -6.70 1.10 6.93
C GLN A 303 -6.30 0.36 5.64
N PRO A 304 -5.38 0.89 4.82
CA PRO A 304 -4.90 0.18 3.64
C PRO A 304 -4.31 -1.20 3.99
N ASN A 305 -4.71 -2.22 3.22
CA ASN A 305 -4.19 -3.57 3.38
C ASN A 305 -2.81 -3.71 2.70
N VAL A 306 -2.00 -4.66 3.15
CA VAL A 306 -0.68 -4.94 2.55
C VAL A 306 -0.76 -5.50 1.13
N ILE A 307 -1.91 -6.08 0.79
CA ILE A 307 -2.22 -6.57 -0.56
C ILE A 307 -3.56 -5.96 -0.94
N ASP A 308 -3.58 -5.02 -1.88
CA ASP A 308 -4.79 -4.30 -2.28
C ASP A 308 -4.94 -4.14 -3.81
N THR A 309 -3.98 -4.66 -4.58
CA THR A 309 -4.01 -4.64 -6.05
C THR A 309 -3.94 -6.04 -6.68
N PRO A 310 -4.47 -6.23 -7.90
CA PRO A 310 -4.28 -7.47 -8.64
C PRO A 310 -2.81 -7.77 -8.95
N GLU A 311 -1.99 -6.75 -9.18
CA GLU A 311 -0.59 -6.87 -9.59
C GLU A 311 0.25 -7.64 -8.55
N GLU A 312 -0.04 -7.43 -7.26
CA GLU A 312 0.64 -8.09 -6.14
C GLU A 312 0.34 -9.60 -6.07
N LEU A 313 -0.72 -10.06 -6.74
CA LEU A 313 -1.14 -11.47 -6.75
C LEU A 313 -0.52 -12.28 -7.88
N TYR A 314 0.06 -11.64 -8.91
CA TYR A 314 0.56 -12.35 -10.09
C TYR A 314 1.64 -13.38 -9.76
N ALA A 315 2.52 -13.09 -8.79
CA ALA A 315 3.57 -14.00 -8.36
C ALA A 315 3.01 -15.32 -7.78
N GLY A 316 1.92 -15.24 -7.01
CA GLY A 316 1.22 -16.40 -6.46
C GLY A 316 0.28 -17.07 -7.47
N ASN A 317 -0.26 -16.29 -8.41
CA ASN A 317 -1.21 -16.71 -9.44
C ASN A 317 -2.50 -17.36 -8.88
N TYR A 318 -3.05 -16.79 -7.81
CA TYR A 318 -4.39 -17.12 -7.33
C TYR A 318 -5.27 -15.87 -7.35
N PRO A 319 -6.52 -15.93 -7.84
CA PRO A 319 -7.40 -14.78 -7.79
C PRO A 319 -7.80 -14.44 -6.35
N ALA A 320 -7.88 -13.16 -5.98
CA ALA A 320 -8.38 -12.70 -4.68
C ALA A 320 -9.88 -13.02 -4.50
N THR A 321 -10.13 -14.27 -4.14
CA THR A 321 -11.44 -14.88 -3.94
C THR A 321 -11.31 -15.92 -2.83
N VAL A 322 -12.43 -16.32 -2.22
CA VAL A 322 -12.45 -17.42 -1.23
C VAL A 322 -11.83 -18.71 -1.79
N GLN A 323 -12.10 -19.05 -3.06
CA GLN A 323 -11.54 -20.24 -3.69
C GLN A 323 -10.03 -20.09 -3.99
N GLY A 324 -9.59 -18.91 -4.42
CA GLY A 324 -8.17 -18.62 -4.61
C GLY A 324 -7.37 -18.68 -3.31
N GLN A 325 -7.89 -18.09 -2.23
CA GLN A 325 -7.33 -18.20 -0.88
C GLN A 325 -7.26 -19.68 -0.43
N ALA A 326 -8.31 -20.46 -0.69
CA ALA A 326 -8.32 -21.88 -0.36
C ALA A 326 -7.27 -22.69 -1.16
N ASN A 327 -7.11 -22.39 -2.44
CA ASN A 327 -6.09 -23.01 -3.30
C ASN A 327 -4.68 -22.66 -2.81
N ALA A 328 -4.41 -21.38 -2.54
CA ALA A 328 -3.13 -20.91 -2.04
C ALA A 328 -2.73 -21.62 -0.73
N LEU A 329 -3.61 -21.63 0.28
CA LEU A 329 -3.36 -22.32 1.54
C LEU A 329 -3.15 -23.83 1.34
N ARG A 330 -4.00 -24.48 0.54
CA ARG A 330 -3.86 -25.92 0.23
C ARG A 330 -2.51 -26.22 -0.42
N ASP A 331 -2.05 -25.36 -1.34
CA ASP A 331 -0.83 -25.59 -2.10
C ASP A 331 0.43 -25.33 -1.27
N VAL A 332 0.40 -24.41 -0.30
CA VAL A 332 1.46 -24.28 0.72
C VAL A 332 1.53 -25.52 1.61
N ILE A 333 0.38 -26.05 2.03
CA ILE A 333 0.31 -27.33 2.79
C ILE A 333 0.90 -28.47 1.96
N ASP A 334 0.54 -28.59 0.68
CA ASP A 334 1.03 -29.63 -0.22
C ASP A 334 2.54 -29.52 -0.47
N ALA A 335 3.06 -28.31 -0.71
CA ALA A 335 4.49 -28.04 -0.88
C ALA A 335 5.29 -28.41 0.38
N THR A 336 4.81 -27.97 1.54
CA THR A 336 5.43 -28.30 2.83
C THR A 336 5.44 -29.80 3.06
N ALA A 337 4.32 -30.49 2.85
CA ALA A 337 4.23 -31.95 3.01
C ALA A 337 5.17 -32.71 2.05
N LYS A 338 5.37 -32.21 0.83
CA LYS A 338 6.30 -32.80 -0.15
C LYS A 338 7.77 -32.68 0.24
N ALA A 339 8.13 -31.78 1.15
CA ALA A 339 9.49 -31.70 1.68
C ALA A 339 9.88 -32.93 2.53
N GLY A 340 8.91 -33.74 2.93
CA GLY A 340 9.10 -35.03 3.60
C GLY A 340 8.60 -35.05 5.05
N SER A 341 8.75 -36.19 5.73
CA SER A 341 8.19 -36.40 7.08
C SER A 341 8.78 -35.52 8.19
N ASN A 342 9.90 -34.83 7.92
CA ASN A 342 10.48 -33.85 8.84
C ASN A 342 9.86 -32.46 8.70
N ALA A 343 9.08 -32.20 7.64
CA ALA A 343 8.30 -30.97 7.48
C ALA A 343 6.99 -31.09 8.28
N LEU A 344 6.96 -30.47 9.44
CA LEU A 344 5.94 -30.69 10.47
C LEU A 344 4.58 -30.10 10.12
N GLY A 345 4.56 -28.96 9.43
CA GLY A 345 3.30 -28.35 9.05
C GLY A 345 3.36 -26.87 8.70
N VAL A 346 2.18 -26.25 8.74
CA VAL A 346 1.94 -24.86 8.31
C VAL A 346 1.11 -24.13 9.36
N PHE A 347 1.43 -22.87 9.60
CA PHE A 347 0.64 -21.93 10.39
C PHE A 347 0.10 -20.81 9.50
N TYR A 348 -1.22 -20.62 9.49
CA TYR A 348 -1.84 -19.46 8.84
C TYR A 348 -1.75 -18.24 9.75
N TRP A 349 -1.20 -17.15 9.25
CA TRP A 349 -1.00 -15.93 10.02
C TRP A 349 -2.27 -15.08 10.05
N GLU A 350 -2.75 -14.76 11.26
CA GLU A 350 -3.88 -13.86 11.53
C GLU A 350 -5.15 -14.13 10.68
N PRO A 351 -5.73 -15.35 10.71
CA PRO A 351 -6.92 -15.65 9.94
C PRO A 351 -8.17 -14.94 10.46
N ALA A 352 -8.10 -14.18 11.55
CA ALA A 352 -9.25 -13.62 12.26
C ALA A 352 -9.11 -12.12 12.57
N TRP A 353 -8.12 -11.45 11.98
CA TRP A 353 -7.87 -10.03 12.16
C TRP A 353 -8.77 -9.18 11.24
N ILE A 354 -10.07 -9.18 11.56
CA ILE A 354 -11.09 -8.49 10.76
C ILE A 354 -11.37 -7.06 11.26
N SER A 355 -12.18 -6.33 10.50
CA SER A 355 -12.64 -4.99 10.86
C SER A 355 -13.35 -4.97 12.22
N VAL A 356 -13.09 -3.91 13.01
CA VAL A 356 -13.77 -3.64 14.29
C VAL A 356 -15.03 -2.80 14.14
N GLY A 357 -15.39 -2.41 12.91
CA GLY A 357 -16.51 -1.52 12.64
C GLY A 357 -16.80 -1.34 11.15
N SER A 358 -16.93 -0.09 10.70
CA SER A 358 -17.17 0.25 9.29
C SER A 358 -15.85 0.30 8.51
N ASN A 359 -15.90 0.46 7.18
CA ASN A 359 -14.71 0.71 6.35
C ASN A 359 -14.21 2.16 6.44
N ASN A 360 -14.44 2.82 7.58
CA ASN A 360 -14.10 4.22 7.80
C ASN A 360 -13.17 4.31 9.01
N ARG A 361 -11.93 4.72 8.73
CA ARG A 361 -10.87 4.89 9.72
C ARG A 361 -11.32 5.70 10.94
N ALA A 362 -12.11 6.76 10.74
CA ALA A 362 -12.54 7.65 11.82
C ALA A 362 -13.46 6.96 12.83
N ASP A 363 -14.29 6.02 12.37
CA ASP A 363 -15.24 5.29 13.22
C ASP A 363 -14.51 4.24 14.09
N ASN A 364 -13.37 3.75 13.61
CA ASN A 364 -12.64 2.64 14.23
C ASN A 364 -11.46 3.10 15.11
N LEU A 365 -10.89 4.27 14.84
CA LEU A 365 -9.66 4.76 15.47
C LEU A 365 -9.68 4.66 17.01
N ALA A 366 -10.79 5.05 17.63
CA ALA A 366 -10.91 5.02 19.09
C ALA A 366 -10.77 3.59 19.66
N LYS A 367 -11.28 2.57 18.95
CA LYS A 367 -11.15 1.17 19.35
C LYS A 367 -9.73 0.66 19.16
N TRP A 368 -9.10 1.00 18.02
CA TRP A 368 -7.72 0.60 17.74
C TRP A 368 -6.75 1.17 18.78
N GLU A 369 -6.89 2.45 19.12
CA GLU A 369 -6.09 3.11 20.17
C GLU A 369 -6.34 2.51 21.56
N GLN A 370 -7.61 2.29 21.91
CA GLN A 370 -7.96 1.83 23.26
C GLN A 370 -7.56 0.37 23.51
N TYR A 371 -7.82 -0.51 22.54
CA TYR A 371 -7.69 -1.96 22.72
C TYR A 371 -6.46 -2.54 22.02
N GLY A 372 -5.82 -1.78 21.14
CA GLY A 372 -4.73 -2.24 20.29
C GLY A 372 -5.18 -3.24 19.24
N SER A 373 -6.39 -3.09 18.69
CA SER A 373 -6.97 -4.02 17.70
C SER A 373 -6.58 -3.73 16.25
N GLY A 374 -5.89 -2.63 15.99
CA GLY A 374 -5.23 -2.36 14.71
C GLY A 374 -3.72 -2.68 14.75
N TRP A 375 -2.98 -2.52 13.67
CA TRP A 375 -1.59 -3.01 13.54
C TRP A 375 -0.59 -2.23 14.39
N ALA A 376 -0.88 -0.97 14.65
CA ALA A 376 -0.15 -0.09 15.54
C ALA A 376 -1.08 1.00 16.07
N SER A 377 -0.77 1.49 17.27
CA SER A 377 -1.35 2.69 17.85
C SER A 377 -0.34 3.84 17.80
N GLN A 378 -0.82 5.04 18.08
CA GLN A 378 0.04 6.20 18.28
C GLN A 378 1.09 5.98 19.39
N ALA A 379 0.79 5.15 20.40
CA ALA A 379 1.71 4.90 21.51
C ALA A 379 3.00 4.18 21.09
N ALA A 380 3.03 3.52 19.92
CA ALA A 380 4.22 2.88 19.39
C ALA A 380 5.22 3.88 18.78
N ILE A 381 4.79 5.10 18.48
CA ILE A 381 5.67 6.15 17.93
C ILE A 381 6.79 6.45 18.93
N GLY A 382 8.03 6.39 18.43
CA GLY A 382 9.24 6.59 19.22
C GLY A 382 9.87 5.28 19.72
N TYR A 383 9.14 4.17 19.74
CA TYR A 383 9.74 2.84 19.90
C TYR A 383 10.13 2.24 18.55
N ASP A 384 9.19 2.21 17.60
CA ASP A 384 9.43 1.73 16.23
C ASP A 384 9.51 2.94 15.26
N PRO A 385 10.66 3.18 14.59
CA PRO A 385 10.81 4.29 13.65
C PRO A 385 9.93 4.15 12.40
N ASN A 386 9.40 2.96 12.13
CA ASN A 386 8.49 2.73 11.01
C ASN A 386 7.03 3.09 11.36
N VAL A 387 6.73 3.42 12.62
CA VAL A 387 5.41 3.92 13.02
C VAL A 387 5.44 5.44 13.09
N SER A 388 4.50 6.06 12.39
CA SER A 388 4.37 7.49 12.21
C SER A 388 2.91 7.92 12.35
N MET A 389 2.68 9.22 12.53
CA MET A 389 1.32 9.78 12.58
C MET A 389 0.48 9.48 11.32
N SER A 390 1.13 9.17 10.19
CA SER A 390 0.47 8.92 8.92
C SER A 390 0.11 7.45 8.66
N ASN A 391 0.67 6.48 9.39
CA ASN A 391 0.46 5.07 9.08
C ASN A 391 -0.08 4.19 10.21
N TYR A 392 -0.01 4.60 11.49
CA TYR A 392 -0.66 3.84 12.56
C TYR A 392 -2.18 3.78 12.32
N GLY A 393 -2.83 2.68 12.71
CA GLY A 393 -4.24 2.49 12.40
C GLY A 393 -4.71 1.04 12.56
N GLY A 394 -5.65 0.66 11.69
CA GLY A 394 -6.41 -0.60 11.71
C GLY A 394 -5.64 -1.83 11.30
N SER A 395 -6.35 -2.89 10.92
CA SER A 395 -5.75 -4.08 10.34
C SER A 395 -5.15 -3.74 8.97
N GLU A 396 -3.98 -4.29 8.65
CA GLU A 396 -3.46 -4.27 7.27
C GLU A 396 -3.65 -5.64 6.59
N TRP A 397 -4.43 -6.54 7.21
CA TRP A 397 -4.61 -7.94 6.82
C TRP A 397 -6.06 -8.43 6.86
N ASP A 398 -7.04 -7.55 7.04
CA ASP A 398 -8.45 -7.95 7.16
C ASP A 398 -8.97 -8.66 5.91
N ASN A 399 -8.44 -8.31 4.74
CA ASN A 399 -8.77 -8.93 3.47
C ASN A 399 -8.11 -10.32 3.26
N GLN A 400 -7.25 -10.74 4.19
CA GLN A 400 -6.60 -12.05 4.21
C GLN A 400 -7.16 -12.96 5.32
N ALA A 401 -8.15 -12.52 6.08
CA ALA A 401 -8.80 -13.36 7.08
C ALA A 401 -9.49 -14.60 6.44
N LEU A 402 -9.67 -15.66 7.24
CA LEU A 402 -10.54 -16.81 6.95
C LEU A 402 -11.97 -16.61 7.50
N PHE A 403 -12.27 -15.37 7.90
CA PHE A 403 -13.58 -14.88 8.30
C PHE A 403 -13.90 -13.63 7.47
N ASN A 404 -15.17 -13.41 7.16
CA ASN A 404 -15.58 -12.16 6.54
C ASN A 404 -15.56 -11.00 7.57
N GLN A 405 -15.80 -9.78 7.11
CA GLN A 405 -15.80 -8.57 7.96
C GLN A 405 -16.86 -8.58 9.08
N GLN A 406 -17.83 -9.50 9.04
CA GLN A 406 -18.84 -9.68 10.09
C GLN A 406 -18.49 -10.83 11.06
N GLY A 407 -17.30 -11.42 10.91
CA GLY A 407 -16.83 -12.53 11.75
C GLY A 407 -17.42 -13.89 11.40
N GLN A 408 -18.09 -14.04 10.25
CA GLN A 408 -18.56 -15.35 9.79
C GLN A 408 -17.44 -16.09 9.05
N ALA A 409 -17.20 -17.34 9.42
CA ALA A 409 -16.18 -18.18 8.80
C ALA A 409 -16.42 -18.31 7.29
N LEU A 410 -15.38 -18.07 6.50
CA LEU A 410 -15.38 -18.32 5.07
C LEU A 410 -15.21 -19.83 4.79
N PRO A 411 -15.72 -20.35 3.66
CA PRO A 411 -15.48 -21.72 3.23
C PRO A 411 -14.00 -22.13 3.21
N SER A 412 -13.09 -21.19 2.89
CA SER A 412 -11.64 -21.39 2.89
C SER A 412 -11.07 -21.85 4.23
N LEU A 413 -11.72 -21.56 5.36
CA LEU A 413 -11.29 -22.08 6.67
C LEU A 413 -11.30 -23.63 6.72
N SER A 414 -12.21 -24.25 5.97
CA SER A 414 -12.36 -25.71 5.94
C SER A 414 -11.23 -26.44 5.22
N VAL A 415 -10.29 -25.72 4.60
CA VAL A 415 -9.09 -26.30 3.96
C VAL A 415 -8.32 -27.18 4.94
N PHE A 416 -8.09 -26.75 6.18
CA PHE A 416 -7.37 -27.54 7.19
C PHE A 416 -8.01 -28.93 7.45
N LYS A 417 -9.32 -29.05 7.28
CA LYS A 417 -10.04 -30.33 7.34
C LYS A 417 -9.90 -31.08 6.02
N TYR A 418 -10.25 -30.43 4.91
CA TYR A 418 -10.43 -31.10 3.63
C TYR A 418 -9.14 -31.40 2.86
N VAL A 419 -7.98 -30.86 3.24
CA VAL A 419 -6.69 -31.37 2.71
C VAL A 419 -6.49 -32.86 2.98
N ASN A 420 -7.14 -33.43 4.00
CA ASN A 420 -7.06 -34.86 4.33
C ASN A 420 -7.88 -35.75 3.38
N THR A 421 -9.02 -35.25 2.90
CA THR A 421 -10.03 -36.08 2.21
C THR A 421 -10.34 -35.62 0.78
N GLY A 422 -10.10 -34.36 0.48
CA GLY A 422 -10.76 -33.64 -0.61
C GLY A 422 -12.18 -33.20 -0.24
N TYR A 423 -12.70 -32.20 -0.96
CA TYR A 423 -14.08 -31.73 -0.90
C TYR A 423 -14.48 -31.11 -2.26
N GLY A 424 -15.75 -31.27 -2.65
CA GLY A 424 -16.25 -30.78 -3.94
C GLY A 424 -15.63 -31.50 -5.14
N VAL A 425 -15.97 -31.04 -6.35
CA VAL A 425 -15.40 -31.52 -7.60
C VAL A 425 -14.42 -30.48 -8.11
N ALA A 426 -13.13 -30.73 -7.92
CA ALA A 426 -12.10 -29.82 -8.43
C ALA A 426 -12.05 -29.86 -9.96
N PRO A 427 -11.99 -28.71 -10.66
CA PRO A 427 -11.79 -28.66 -12.09
C PRO A 427 -10.41 -29.21 -12.49
N LYS A 428 -10.24 -29.55 -13.78
CA LYS A 428 -8.92 -29.93 -14.29
C LYS A 428 -7.93 -28.78 -14.08
N GLU A 429 -6.65 -29.12 -14.03
CA GLU A 429 -5.59 -28.16 -13.72
C GLU A 429 -5.58 -26.92 -14.62
N ASP A 430 -5.80 -27.12 -15.91
CA ASP A 430 -5.91 -26.10 -16.95
C ASP A 430 -7.21 -25.30 -16.90
N GLU A 431 -8.23 -25.81 -16.19
CA GLU A 431 -9.56 -25.19 -16.03
C GLU A 431 -9.69 -24.46 -14.67
N ARG A 432 -8.65 -24.50 -13.83
CA ARG A 432 -8.69 -23.84 -12.51
C ARG A 432 -8.68 -22.32 -12.67
N PRO A 433 -9.40 -21.58 -11.80
CA PRO A 433 -9.30 -20.13 -11.75
C PRO A 433 -7.85 -19.71 -11.48
N GLN A 434 -7.25 -19.03 -12.44
CA GLN A 434 -5.96 -18.37 -12.32
C GLN A 434 -6.18 -16.86 -12.34
N MET A 435 -5.17 -16.09 -11.93
CA MET A 435 -5.18 -14.67 -12.28
C MET A 435 -5.27 -14.56 -13.81
N PRO A 436 -5.97 -13.54 -14.37
CA PRO A 436 -5.69 -13.18 -15.76
C PRO A 436 -4.17 -12.98 -15.87
N GLY A 437 -3.54 -13.63 -16.85
CA GLY A 437 -2.07 -13.55 -17.00
C GLY A 437 -1.62 -12.09 -17.02
N ASP A 438 -0.41 -11.81 -16.50
CA ASP A 438 0.12 -10.45 -16.43
C ASP A 438 -0.06 -9.80 -17.81
N PRO A 439 -0.82 -8.68 -17.94
CA PRO A 439 -1.03 -8.02 -19.23
C PRO A 439 0.28 -7.67 -19.95
N LEU A 440 1.39 -7.58 -19.21
CA LEU A 440 2.73 -7.37 -19.77
C LEU A 440 3.26 -8.60 -20.52
N ASP A 441 2.85 -9.82 -20.19
CA ASP A 441 3.38 -11.05 -20.82
C ASP A 441 3.10 -11.10 -22.33
N GLU A 442 1.91 -10.67 -22.76
CA GLU A 442 1.56 -10.61 -24.19
C GLU A 442 2.35 -9.51 -24.90
N LEU A 443 2.55 -8.36 -24.26
CA LEU A 443 3.36 -7.27 -24.80
C LEU A 443 4.84 -7.66 -24.90
N LEU A 444 5.34 -8.42 -23.91
CA LEU A 444 6.71 -8.91 -23.85
C LEU A 444 7.02 -9.88 -24.99
N LYS A 445 6.11 -10.82 -25.27
CA LYS A 445 6.21 -11.74 -26.43
C LYS A 445 6.28 -11.02 -27.77
N ASN A 446 5.63 -9.87 -27.88
CA ASN A 446 5.56 -9.05 -29.09
C ASN A 446 6.57 -7.89 -29.10
N SER A 447 7.48 -7.83 -28.11
CA SER A 447 8.46 -6.75 -28.01
C SER A 447 9.44 -6.77 -29.18
N LEU A 448 9.73 -5.59 -29.71
CA LEU A 448 10.75 -5.35 -30.74
C LEU A 448 12.18 -5.33 -30.16
N LEU A 449 12.33 -5.41 -28.83
CA LEU A 449 13.63 -5.50 -28.15
C LEU A 449 14.04 -6.96 -27.95
N THR A 450 15.27 -7.31 -28.33
CA THR A 450 15.78 -8.68 -28.31
C THR A 450 16.41 -9.11 -26.97
N ASN A 451 16.62 -8.17 -26.04
CA ASN A 451 17.15 -8.40 -24.70
C ASN A 451 16.52 -7.47 -23.63
N GLY A 452 15.24 -7.11 -23.80
CA GLY A 452 14.54 -6.23 -22.85
C GLY A 452 14.32 -6.83 -21.45
N GLN A 453 14.37 -8.16 -21.34
CA GLN A 453 14.26 -8.94 -20.09
C GLN A 453 15.62 -9.13 -19.40
N PHE A 454 16.72 -8.65 -19.99
CA PHE A 454 18.08 -8.80 -19.43
C PHE A 454 18.51 -10.25 -19.13
N GLU A 455 17.94 -11.23 -19.83
CA GLU A 455 18.27 -12.66 -19.67
C GLU A 455 19.64 -13.04 -20.26
N LYS A 456 20.20 -12.15 -21.09
CA LYS A 456 21.52 -12.23 -21.73
C LYS A 456 22.46 -11.16 -21.18
N ASP A 457 23.71 -11.16 -21.62
CA ASP A 457 24.66 -10.09 -21.30
C ASP A 457 24.19 -8.71 -21.81
N LEU A 458 24.82 -7.65 -21.31
CA LEU A 458 24.44 -6.26 -21.64
C LEU A 458 24.91 -5.82 -23.04
N GLN A 459 25.16 -6.76 -23.95
CA GLN A 459 25.56 -6.45 -25.31
C GLN A 459 24.41 -5.72 -26.04
N GLY A 460 24.68 -4.50 -26.52
CA GLY A 460 23.66 -3.62 -27.12
C GLY A 460 23.03 -2.61 -26.16
N TYR A 461 23.45 -2.59 -24.89
CA TYR A 461 23.15 -1.52 -23.94
C TYR A 461 24.37 -0.60 -23.74
N GLN A 462 24.11 0.69 -23.58
CA GLN A 462 25.08 1.70 -23.14
C GLN A 462 24.62 2.19 -21.76
N ILE A 463 25.49 2.08 -20.77
CA ILE A 463 25.17 2.43 -19.37
C ILE A 463 26.22 3.41 -18.86
N ASP A 464 25.77 4.61 -18.52
CA ASP A 464 26.60 5.55 -17.77
C ASP A 464 26.82 5.00 -16.35
N ALA A 465 28.03 5.14 -15.81
CA ALA A 465 28.38 4.63 -14.48
C ALA A 465 28.18 3.10 -14.34
N ALA A 466 28.54 2.34 -15.38
CA ALA A 466 28.36 0.89 -15.48
C ALA A 466 28.92 0.06 -14.30
N ASP A 467 29.91 0.58 -13.56
CA ASP A 467 30.48 -0.09 -12.38
C ASP A 467 29.45 -0.36 -11.26
N TYR A 468 28.33 0.36 -11.26
CA TYR A 468 27.25 0.20 -10.28
C TYR A 468 26.11 -0.68 -10.77
N PHE A 469 26.24 -1.30 -11.94
CA PHE A 469 25.20 -2.12 -12.55
C PHE A 469 25.66 -3.55 -12.77
N ASN A 470 24.80 -4.51 -12.48
CA ASN A 470 25.06 -5.91 -12.71
C ASN A 470 23.78 -6.68 -13.00
N ILE A 471 23.91 -7.79 -13.73
CA ILE A 471 22.80 -8.74 -13.90
C ILE A 471 22.70 -9.59 -12.63
N VAL A 472 21.50 -9.63 -12.06
CA VAL A 472 21.16 -10.46 -10.88
C VAL A 472 20.05 -11.43 -11.22
N THR A 473 20.00 -12.56 -10.52
CA THR A 473 18.85 -13.47 -10.54
C THR A 473 17.90 -13.18 -9.37
N SER A 474 18.41 -12.67 -8.26
CA SER A 474 17.62 -12.16 -7.14
C SER A 474 16.89 -10.88 -7.53
N ASP A 475 15.67 -10.67 -7.04
CA ASP A 475 14.89 -9.45 -7.27
C ASP A 475 14.49 -9.20 -8.74
N SER A 476 14.48 -10.25 -9.58
CA SER A 476 14.07 -10.21 -10.98
C SER A 476 12.56 -10.43 -11.16
N LYS A 477 12.01 -9.96 -12.28
CA LYS A 477 10.61 -10.18 -12.68
C LYS A 477 10.48 -11.38 -13.62
N SER A 478 11.47 -11.63 -14.50
CA SER A 478 11.45 -12.74 -15.48
C SER A 478 12.58 -13.78 -15.37
N GLY A 479 13.42 -13.71 -14.33
CA GLY A 479 14.49 -14.68 -14.05
C GLY A 479 15.86 -14.04 -13.84
N LYS A 480 16.21 -13.06 -14.68
CA LYS A 480 17.33 -12.14 -14.48
C LYS A 480 16.88 -10.70 -14.67
N ALA A 481 17.61 -9.76 -14.08
CA ALA A 481 17.31 -8.35 -14.22
C ALA A 481 18.56 -7.49 -14.09
N LEU A 482 18.47 -6.24 -14.57
CA LEU A 482 19.53 -5.25 -14.40
C LEU A 482 19.37 -4.56 -13.05
N HIS A 483 20.28 -4.86 -12.12
CA HIS A 483 20.29 -4.27 -10.79
C HIS A 483 21.33 -3.18 -10.67
N TYR A 484 21.05 -2.21 -9.79
CA TYR A 484 22.01 -1.21 -9.36
C TYR A 484 21.99 -1.04 -7.85
N TYR A 485 23.16 -0.73 -7.29
CA TYR A 485 23.30 -0.32 -5.91
C TYR A 485 24.47 0.64 -5.76
N ARG A 486 24.26 1.72 -5.01
CA ARG A 486 25.34 2.64 -4.64
C ARG A 486 25.18 3.14 -3.22
N GLN A 487 26.09 2.73 -2.35
CA GLN A 487 25.99 3.01 -0.90
C GLN A 487 26.39 4.45 -0.52
N ASP A 488 27.45 4.97 -1.12
CA ASP A 488 28.23 6.09 -0.59
C ASP A 488 27.84 7.46 -1.15
N GLN A 489 27.26 7.50 -2.34
CA GLN A 489 26.91 8.72 -3.05
C GLN A 489 25.65 8.55 -3.90
N ALA A 490 25.05 9.67 -4.30
CA ALA A 490 23.96 9.67 -5.28
C ALA A 490 24.40 9.02 -6.61
N LEU A 491 23.49 8.25 -7.21
CA LEU A 491 23.68 7.65 -8.52
C LEU A 491 22.84 8.40 -9.55
N SER A 492 23.45 8.86 -10.64
CA SER A 492 22.75 9.34 -11.82
C SER A 492 23.31 8.61 -13.02
N ALA A 493 22.46 7.96 -13.80
CA ALA A 493 22.88 7.11 -14.90
C ALA A 493 21.84 7.14 -16.04
N THR A 494 22.32 7.05 -17.27
CA THR A 494 21.47 6.76 -18.44
C THR A 494 21.73 5.33 -18.88
N ILE A 495 20.67 4.54 -18.96
CA ILE A 495 20.69 3.22 -19.59
C ILE A 495 20.04 3.40 -20.96
N SER A 496 20.74 3.03 -22.04
CA SER A 496 20.28 3.27 -23.41
C SER A 496 20.42 2.03 -24.30
N THR A 497 19.46 1.82 -25.19
CA THR A 497 19.55 0.85 -26.29
C THR A 497 18.98 1.44 -27.56
N SER A 498 19.50 1.04 -28.73
CA SER A 498 19.09 1.57 -30.02
C SER A 498 18.35 0.54 -30.86
N VAL A 499 17.28 0.95 -31.54
CA VAL A 499 16.48 0.08 -32.41
C VAL A 499 16.10 0.80 -33.71
N ASN A 500 16.14 0.07 -34.83
CA ASN A 500 15.71 0.58 -36.13
C ASN A 500 14.20 0.38 -36.28
N LEU A 501 13.46 1.46 -36.53
CA LEU A 501 12.00 1.46 -36.60
C LEU A 501 11.51 2.03 -37.93
N THR A 502 10.34 1.57 -38.36
CA THR A 502 9.62 2.05 -39.55
C THR A 502 8.57 3.11 -39.16
N PRO A 503 7.93 3.80 -40.11
CA PRO A 503 6.82 4.69 -39.80
C PRO A 503 5.68 4.00 -39.03
N GLY A 504 5.21 4.64 -37.96
CA GLY A 504 4.13 4.15 -37.11
C GLY A 504 4.15 4.78 -35.73
N THR A 505 3.18 4.40 -34.91
CA THR A 505 3.10 4.76 -33.49
C THR A 505 3.66 3.61 -32.67
N TYR A 506 4.50 3.95 -31.69
CA TYR A 506 5.21 3.00 -30.83
C TYR A 506 4.97 3.33 -29.37
N ARG A 507 4.96 2.30 -28.52
CA ARG A 507 4.93 2.42 -27.07
C ARG A 507 6.13 1.73 -26.46
N PHE A 508 6.87 2.46 -25.64
CA PHE A 508 7.99 1.94 -24.85
C PHE A 508 7.64 1.93 -23.37
N LEU A 509 7.88 0.81 -22.70
CA LEU A 509 7.67 0.60 -21.26
C LEU A 509 8.92 -0.02 -20.65
N ALA A 510 9.14 0.22 -19.36
CA ALA A 510 10.19 -0.45 -18.59
C ALA A 510 9.69 -0.72 -17.17
N SER A 511 9.80 -1.96 -16.69
CA SER A 511 9.49 -2.28 -15.30
C SER A 511 10.69 -1.94 -14.43
N ALA A 512 10.47 -1.28 -13.29
CA ALA A 512 11.51 -1.01 -12.32
C ALA A 512 10.98 -1.03 -10.89
N GLN A 513 11.81 -1.48 -9.95
CA GLN A 513 11.59 -1.40 -8.50
C GLN A 513 12.87 -0.87 -7.83
N GLY A 514 12.78 -0.40 -6.59
CA GLY A 514 13.94 0.17 -5.91
C GLY A 514 13.59 1.05 -4.73
N SER A 515 14.62 1.55 -4.04
CA SER A 515 14.47 2.42 -2.87
C SER A 515 13.60 3.64 -3.15
N GLN A 516 12.90 4.16 -2.12
CA GLN A 516 12.05 5.35 -2.22
C GLN A 516 12.76 6.59 -2.77
N ASP A 517 14.09 6.65 -2.60
CA ASP A 517 14.94 7.72 -3.10
C ASP A 517 15.40 7.53 -4.56
N SER A 518 14.96 6.47 -5.24
CA SER A 518 15.26 6.20 -6.65
C SER A 518 14.12 6.67 -7.55
N GLN A 519 14.45 7.25 -8.69
CA GLN A 519 13.51 7.64 -9.73
C GLN A 519 14.03 7.26 -11.11
N ILE A 520 13.12 6.81 -11.97
CA ILE A 520 13.39 6.58 -13.39
C ILE A 520 12.59 7.53 -14.28
N GLN A 521 13.07 7.81 -15.48
CA GLN A 521 12.32 8.53 -16.52
C GLN A 521 12.61 7.91 -17.88
N LEU A 522 11.56 7.61 -18.65
CA LEU A 522 11.71 7.06 -20.00
C LEU A 522 11.84 8.18 -21.03
N VAL A 523 12.78 8.06 -21.96
CA VAL A 523 12.95 9.01 -23.06
C VAL A 523 13.30 8.28 -24.35
N ALA A 524 12.51 8.52 -25.40
CA ALA A 524 12.82 8.10 -26.77
C ALA A 524 13.40 9.28 -27.55
N LYS A 525 14.51 9.06 -28.27
CA LYS A 525 15.16 10.09 -29.09
C LYS A 525 15.58 9.54 -30.44
N HIS A 526 15.62 10.39 -31.46
CA HIS A 526 16.33 10.08 -32.69
C HIS A 526 17.83 9.94 -32.41
N LYS A 527 18.45 8.86 -32.89
CA LYS A 527 19.87 8.59 -32.64
C LYS A 527 20.81 9.58 -33.33
N ASP A 528 20.45 10.00 -34.55
CA ASP A 528 21.30 10.82 -35.43
C ASP A 528 21.39 12.29 -34.99
N ASN A 529 20.28 12.89 -34.54
CA ASN A 529 20.19 14.30 -34.20
C ASN A 529 19.80 14.56 -32.73
N GLN A 530 19.59 13.50 -31.93
CA GLN A 530 19.24 13.55 -30.51
C GLN A 530 17.92 14.29 -30.18
N GLN A 531 17.07 14.52 -31.18
CA GLN A 531 15.75 15.10 -31.00
C GLN A 531 14.87 14.15 -30.18
N ILE A 532 14.23 14.69 -29.13
CA ILE A 532 13.31 13.95 -28.28
C ILE A 532 12.02 13.67 -29.06
N LEU A 533 11.69 12.38 -29.15
CA LEU A 533 10.43 11.87 -29.72
C LEU A 533 9.32 11.84 -28.67
N ALA A 534 9.66 11.34 -27.47
CA ALA A 534 8.79 11.37 -26.31
C ALA A 534 9.61 11.29 -25.02
N GLN A 535 9.07 11.89 -23.97
CA GLN A 535 9.65 11.88 -22.64
C GLN A 535 8.54 11.70 -21.61
N GLY A 536 8.69 10.70 -20.75
CA GLY A 536 7.73 10.40 -19.69
C GLY A 536 7.94 11.29 -18.47
N ASN A 537 7.04 11.17 -17.51
CA ASN A 537 7.26 11.75 -16.18
C ASN A 537 8.35 10.98 -15.43
N ARG A 538 8.93 11.60 -14.40
CA ARG A 538 9.75 10.89 -13.43
C ARG A 538 8.85 9.99 -12.59
N THR A 539 9.23 8.74 -12.46
CA THR A 539 8.53 7.72 -11.68
C THR A 539 9.41 7.35 -10.50
N SER A 540 8.94 7.65 -9.28
CA SER A 540 9.59 7.18 -8.06
C SER A 540 9.43 5.67 -7.92
N LEU A 541 10.50 4.99 -7.54
CA LEU A 541 10.46 3.59 -7.14
C LEU A 541 10.11 3.56 -5.65
N THR A 542 9.30 2.61 -5.22
CA THR A 542 8.58 2.70 -3.93
C THR A 542 8.86 1.51 -3.01
N GLY A 543 9.98 0.84 -3.22
CA GLY A 543 10.46 -0.27 -2.41
C GLY A 543 10.58 -1.57 -3.19
N TRP A 544 10.87 -2.62 -2.43
CA TRP A 544 11.01 -3.98 -2.93
C TRP A 544 9.65 -4.62 -3.23
N MET A 545 9.60 -5.36 -4.34
CA MET A 545 8.41 -5.95 -4.96
C MET A 545 7.31 -4.96 -5.35
N ASN A 546 7.54 -3.66 -5.23
CA ASN A 546 6.65 -2.61 -5.71
C ASN A 546 7.07 -2.14 -7.11
N TRP A 547 6.72 -2.94 -8.11
CA TRP A 547 7.12 -2.72 -9.50
C TRP A 547 6.34 -1.57 -10.15
N GLN A 548 7.08 -0.57 -10.60
CA GLN A 548 6.57 0.54 -11.40
C GLN A 548 6.82 0.26 -12.88
N THR A 549 5.81 0.46 -13.74
CA THR A 549 5.93 0.21 -15.18
C THR A 549 5.51 1.45 -15.98
N PRO A 550 6.28 2.56 -15.93
CA PRO A 550 5.99 3.73 -16.73
C PRO A 550 6.03 3.40 -18.23
N SER A 551 5.33 4.22 -19.02
CA SER A 551 5.30 4.10 -20.47
C SER A 551 5.36 5.46 -21.16
N ILE A 552 5.86 5.47 -22.39
CA ILE A 552 5.82 6.61 -23.30
C ILE A 552 5.33 6.14 -24.68
N GLU A 553 4.60 7.00 -25.38
CA GLU A 553 4.21 6.79 -26.77
C GLU A 553 4.83 7.85 -27.68
N PHE A 554 5.28 7.43 -28.86
CA PHE A 554 5.82 8.33 -29.89
C PHE A 554 5.46 7.89 -31.29
N GLU A 555 5.43 8.84 -32.22
CA GLU A 555 5.14 8.60 -33.63
C GLU A 555 6.37 8.84 -34.50
N LEU A 556 6.54 7.98 -35.51
CA LEU A 556 7.57 8.08 -36.53
C LEU A 556 6.93 8.23 -37.91
N THR A 557 7.45 9.16 -38.70
CA THR A 557 6.99 9.43 -40.07
C THR A 557 7.90 8.84 -41.15
N GLN A 558 9.12 8.42 -40.77
CA GLN A 558 10.12 7.84 -41.66
C GLN A 558 10.93 6.76 -40.96
N ASN A 559 11.58 5.88 -41.72
CA ASN A 559 12.51 4.89 -41.18
C ASN A 559 13.66 5.62 -40.46
N THR A 560 13.92 5.26 -39.20
CA THR A 560 14.98 5.90 -38.41
C THR A 560 15.47 4.96 -37.31
N THR A 561 16.62 5.30 -36.71
CA THR A 561 17.12 4.64 -35.51
C THR A 561 16.72 5.46 -34.29
N VAL A 562 16.08 4.81 -33.31
CA VAL A 562 15.63 5.42 -32.07
C VAL A 562 16.46 4.90 -30.90
N ASP A 563 16.95 5.80 -30.07
CA ASP A 563 17.54 5.50 -28.76
C ASP A 563 16.42 5.52 -27.71
N LEU A 564 16.22 4.38 -27.05
CA LEU A 564 15.34 4.23 -25.90
C LEU A 564 16.18 4.34 -24.63
N ASN A 565 15.87 5.32 -23.80
CA ASN A 565 16.65 5.68 -22.63
C ASN A 565 15.81 5.54 -21.36
N VAL A 566 16.46 5.06 -20.31
CA VAL A 566 15.98 5.17 -18.93
C VAL A 566 16.98 6.01 -18.16
N LEU A 567 16.52 7.17 -17.70
CA LEU A 567 17.31 8.08 -16.88
C LEU A 567 17.04 7.73 -15.41
N LEU A 568 18.05 7.23 -14.73
CA LEU A 568 18.03 6.89 -13.31
C LEU A 568 18.62 8.03 -12.48
N ASN A 569 17.94 8.39 -11.39
CA ASN A 569 18.50 9.20 -10.31
C ASN A 569 18.20 8.52 -8.96
N GLY A 570 19.19 8.41 -8.09
CA GLY A 570 19.05 7.86 -6.74
C GLY A 570 19.97 8.57 -5.73
N ALA A 571 19.55 8.65 -4.47
CA ALA A 571 20.38 9.17 -3.37
C ALA A 571 21.50 8.20 -2.95
N ALA A 572 22.36 8.59 -2.01
CA ALA A 572 23.32 7.66 -1.41
C ALA A 572 22.56 6.54 -0.69
N GLY A 573 22.97 5.29 -0.91
CA GLY A 573 22.25 4.10 -0.44
C GLY A 573 21.19 3.61 -1.41
N CYS A 574 21.00 4.27 -2.56
CA CYS A 574 19.98 3.85 -3.52
C CYS A 574 20.29 2.46 -4.09
N TRP A 575 19.22 1.69 -4.23
CA TRP A 575 19.24 0.42 -4.93
C TRP A 575 18.00 0.32 -5.82
N GLY A 576 18.06 -0.52 -6.84
CA GLY A 576 16.90 -0.85 -7.63
C GLY A 576 17.20 -1.88 -8.71
N THR A 577 16.13 -2.37 -9.31
CA THR A 577 16.18 -3.41 -10.33
C THR A 577 15.26 -3.02 -11.47
N MET A 578 15.75 -3.11 -12.70
CA MET A 578 15.00 -2.89 -13.93
C MET A 578 14.85 -4.21 -14.69
N ASP A 579 13.66 -4.43 -15.21
CA ASP A 579 13.32 -5.63 -15.97
C ASP A 579 12.25 -5.32 -17.02
N ASN A 580 11.96 -6.27 -17.91
CA ASN A 580 10.87 -6.21 -18.88
C ASN A 580 10.77 -4.86 -19.62
N TRP A 581 11.86 -4.45 -20.28
CA TRP A 581 11.82 -3.36 -21.26
C TRP A 581 11.08 -3.84 -22.51
N ILE A 582 9.96 -3.17 -22.81
CA ILE A 582 9.04 -3.58 -23.86
C ILE A 582 8.88 -2.44 -24.85
N LEU A 583 9.11 -2.71 -26.13
CA LEU A 583 8.78 -1.80 -27.21
C LEU A 583 7.82 -2.49 -28.18
N VAL A 584 6.64 -1.92 -28.38
CA VAL A 584 5.65 -2.46 -29.32
C VAL A 584 5.20 -1.40 -30.32
N GLN A 585 4.89 -1.82 -31.55
CA GLN A 585 4.21 -0.97 -32.52
C GLN A 585 2.69 -1.02 -32.24
N THR A 586 2.10 0.11 -31.86
CA THR A 586 0.68 0.19 -31.52
C THR A 586 -0.18 0.54 -32.74
N LYS A 587 0.41 1.17 -33.76
CA LYS A 587 -0.26 1.52 -35.01
C LYS A 587 0.72 1.61 -36.18
N ALA A 588 0.39 1.00 -37.32
CA ALA A 588 1.15 1.18 -38.57
C ALA A 588 0.81 2.51 -39.25
N ALA A 589 1.78 3.13 -39.94
CA ALA A 589 1.52 4.34 -40.72
C ALA A 589 0.52 4.10 -41.87
N THR A 590 -0.38 5.05 -42.09
CA THR A 590 -1.34 5.01 -43.20
C THR A 590 -0.67 5.51 -44.48
N PRO A 591 -0.75 4.83 -45.63
CA PRO A 591 -0.13 5.30 -46.87
C PRO A 591 -0.84 6.57 -47.38
N THR A 592 -0.17 7.72 -47.31
CA THR A 592 -0.67 8.99 -47.86
C THR A 592 -0.39 9.09 -49.37
N LYS A 593 -1.45 9.32 -50.17
CA LYS A 593 -1.33 9.71 -51.59
C LYS A 593 -0.74 11.13 -51.73
N PRO A 594 -0.04 11.47 -52.84
CA PRO A 594 0.64 12.76 -53.00
C PRO A 594 -0.35 13.91 -53.28
N ASN A 595 -0.15 15.05 -52.60
CA ASN A 595 -0.92 16.30 -52.77
C ASN A 595 -0.53 17.09 -54.03
N SER A 596 -1.51 17.73 -54.68
CA SER A 596 -1.31 18.81 -55.67
C SER A 596 -1.47 20.20 -55.04
N PRO A 597 -0.87 21.26 -55.62
CA PRO A 597 -0.59 22.52 -54.92
C PRO A 597 -1.73 23.56 -54.98
N ALA A 598 -1.72 24.45 -53.98
CA ALA A 598 -2.65 25.55 -53.76
C ALA A 598 -2.45 26.77 -54.69
N THR A 599 -3.50 27.58 -54.83
CA THR A 599 -3.47 28.95 -55.39
C THR A 599 -4.09 29.95 -54.40
N PRO A 600 -3.60 31.20 -54.29
CA PRO A 600 -4.07 32.19 -53.31
C PRO A 600 -4.81 33.39 -53.94
N ASP A 601 -5.80 33.95 -53.23
CA ASP A 601 -6.29 35.36 -53.24
C ASP A 601 -7.50 35.44 -52.27
N SER A 602 -7.93 36.52 -51.61
CA SER A 602 -7.53 37.93 -51.45
C SER A 602 -8.27 38.48 -50.21
N SER A 603 -7.80 39.62 -49.70
CA SER A 603 -8.32 40.38 -48.55
C SER A 603 -9.63 41.14 -48.79
N GLU A 604 -10.42 41.33 -47.73
CA GLU A 604 -11.31 42.47 -47.36
C GLU A 604 -12.29 41.97 -46.29
N SER A 605 -12.89 42.73 -45.36
CA SER A 605 -12.66 44.02 -44.71
C SER A 605 -13.57 44.02 -43.45
N ASP A 606 -13.18 44.76 -42.43
CA ASP A 606 -13.89 44.85 -41.14
C ASP A 606 -15.08 45.82 -41.24
N THR A 607 -16.28 45.37 -40.87
CA THR A 607 -17.40 46.25 -40.49
C THR A 607 -18.11 45.68 -39.26
N GLY A 608 -18.09 46.45 -38.18
CA GLY A 608 -18.81 46.15 -36.95
C GLY A 608 -20.32 46.37 -37.09
N GLU A 609 -21.09 45.35 -36.71
CA GLU A 609 -22.53 45.44 -36.46
C GLU A 609 -22.83 45.09 -35.00
N THR A 610 -23.48 46.03 -34.32
CA THR A 610 -24.09 45.88 -33.00
C THR A 610 -25.22 44.84 -33.05
N THR A 611 -25.11 43.75 -32.30
CA THR A 611 -26.16 42.73 -32.22
C THR A 611 -26.98 42.86 -30.93
N ALA A 612 -28.30 42.91 -31.11
CA ALA A 612 -29.31 42.70 -30.07
C ALA A 612 -29.15 41.32 -29.40
N PRO A 613 -29.63 41.10 -28.16
CA PRO A 613 -29.43 39.83 -27.47
C PRO A 613 -30.04 38.68 -28.26
N ILE A 614 -29.17 37.83 -28.78
CA ILE A 614 -29.52 36.64 -29.55
C ILE A 614 -30.14 35.65 -28.56
N THR A 615 -31.44 35.38 -28.66
CA THR A 615 -32.08 34.28 -27.93
C THR A 615 -31.44 32.97 -28.41
N PRO A 616 -30.86 32.16 -27.52
CA PRO A 616 -30.10 30.97 -27.92
C PRO A 616 -31.02 29.96 -28.61
N THR A 617 -30.55 29.37 -29.72
CA THR A 617 -31.30 28.35 -30.45
C THR A 617 -31.35 27.04 -29.67
N ARG A 618 -32.32 26.17 -29.99
CA ARG A 618 -32.48 24.87 -29.33
C ARG A 618 -31.22 24.02 -29.37
N ASP A 619 -30.52 24.00 -30.51
CA ASP A 619 -29.27 23.24 -30.67
C ASP A 619 -28.12 23.84 -29.85
N GLN A 620 -28.08 25.17 -29.70
CA GLN A 620 -27.10 25.84 -28.84
C GLN A 620 -27.34 25.50 -27.36
N LEU A 621 -28.60 25.47 -26.92
CA LEU A 621 -28.96 25.06 -25.56
C LEU A 621 -28.68 23.59 -25.30
N LEU A 622 -28.97 22.70 -26.25
CA LEU A 622 -28.63 21.28 -26.16
C LEU A 622 -27.12 21.06 -26.02
N LYS A 623 -26.32 21.76 -26.84
CA LYS A 623 -24.85 21.68 -26.78
C LYS A 623 -24.32 22.20 -25.43
N LYS A 624 -24.86 23.32 -24.95
CA LYS A 624 -24.45 23.91 -23.67
C LYS A 624 -24.85 23.03 -22.48
N LEU A 625 -26.07 22.49 -22.48
CA LEU A 625 -26.55 21.58 -21.45
C LEU A 625 -25.75 20.27 -21.44
N ALA A 626 -25.44 19.69 -22.60
CA ALA A 626 -24.60 18.51 -22.72
C ALA A 626 -23.18 18.75 -22.17
N GLN A 627 -22.61 19.92 -22.45
CA GLN A 627 -21.30 20.30 -21.92
C GLN A 627 -21.34 20.45 -20.38
N GLN A 628 -22.35 21.13 -19.83
CA GLN A 628 -22.48 21.29 -18.38
C GLN A 628 -22.78 19.97 -17.66
N LEU A 629 -23.58 19.09 -18.26
CA LEU A 629 -23.82 17.74 -17.73
C LEU A 629 -22.53 16.92 -17.70
N GLN A 630 -21.71 17.01 -18.76
CA GLN A 630 -20.41 16.34 -18.79
C GLN A 630 -19.48 16.89 -17.71
N THR A 631 -19.43 18.21 -17.53
CA THR A 631 -18.67 18.85 -16.45
C THR A 631 -19.16 18.40 -15.08
N ALA A 632 -20.47 18.40 -14.83
CA ALA A 632 -21.06 17.97 -13.56
C ALA A 632 -20.83 16.47 -13.26
N LYS A 633 -20.81 15.60 -14.28
CA LYS A 633 -20.50 14.17 -14.16
C LYS A 633 -19.01 13.88 -13.92
N GLN A 634 -18.14 14.81 -14.30
CA GLN A 634 -16.69 14.74 -14.08
C GLN A 634 -16.26 15.33 -12.73
N ILE A 635 -17.15 16.04 -12.03
CA ILE A 635 -16.91 16.58 -10.69
C ILE A 635 -16.95 15.45 -9.66
N SER A 636 -15.91 15.37 -8.83
CA SER A 636 -15.76 14.33 -7.81
C SER A 636 -16.24 14.81 -6.42
N SER A 637 -16.55 13.86 -5.52
CA SER A 637 -16.89 14.17 -4.13
C SER A 637 -15.68 14.63 -3.29
N ALA A 638 -14.45 14.43 -3.78
CA ALA A 638 -13.23 14.79 -3.06
C ALA A 638 -12.94 16.30 -3.12
N ASP A 639 -13.54 17.01 -4.09
CA ASP A 639 -13.24 18.41 -4.39
C ASP A 639 -14.24 19.41 -3.75
N TYR A 640 -15.34 18.92 -3.15
CA TYR A 640 -16.42 19.75 -2.59
C TYR A 640 -17.00 19.17 -1.29
N GLN A 641 -17.62 20.01 -0.44
CA GLN A 641 -18.26 19.49 0.78
C GLN A 641 -19.44 18.55 0.45
N VAL A 642 -19.57 17.46 1.21
CA VAL A 642 -20.51 16.35 0.98
C VAL A 642 -21.96 16.83 0.71
N ALA A 643 -22.45 17.87 1.39
CA ALA A 643 -23.81 18.37 1.21
C ALA A 643 -24.05 19.07 -0.15
N SER A 644 -23.09 19.83 -0.66
CA SER A 644 -23.23 20.51 -1.96
C SER A 644 -23.04 19.55 -3.14
N TYR A 645 -22.15 18.56 -2.96
CA TYR A 645 -22.01 17.44 -3.88
C TYR A 645 -23.27 16.56 -3.93
N LEU A 646 -23.87 16.21 -2.77
CA LEU A 646 -25.14 15.47 -2.72
C LEU A 646 -26.30 16.23 -3.37
N ASN A 647 -26.34 17.56 -3.23
CA ASN A 647 -27.33 18.41 -3.91
C ASN A 647 -27.12 18.40 -5.44
N LEU A 648 -25.87 18.46 -5.92
CA LEU A 648 -25.54 18.31 -7.34
C LEU A 648 -25.95 16.92 -7.88
N GLN A 649 -25.69 15.84 -7.13
CA GLN A 649 -26.09 14.48 -7.48
C GLN A 649 -27.63 14.33 -7.56
N ALA A 650 -28.37 15.00 -6.67
CA ALA A 650 -29.84 15.02 -6.71
C ALA A 650 -30.39 15.79 -7.93
N VAL A 651 -29.73 16.88 -8.35
CA VAL A 651 -30.09 17.62 -9.59
C VAL A 651 -29.77 16.80 -10.84
N LEU A 652 -28.64 16.07 -10.86
CA LEU A 652 -28.27 15.20 -11.99
C LEU A 652 -29.26 14.06 -12.21
N GLN A 653 -29.90 13.54 -11.15
CA GLN A 653 -30.96 12.52 -11.27
C GLN A 653 -32.27 13.05 -11.85
N GLN A 654 -32.51 14.37 -11.83
CA GLN A 654 -33.73 15.00 -12.31
C GLN A 654 -33.66 15.41 -13.80
N ILE A 655 -32.46 15.45 -14.39
CA ILE A 655 -32.25 15.79 -15.80
C ILE A 655 -32.01 14.49 -16.60
N PRO A 656 -32.86 14.14 -17.60
CA PRO A 656 -32.71 12.89 -18.35
C PRO A 656 -31.41 12.84 -19.17
N ASP A 657 -30.81 11.65 -19.30
CA ASP A 657 -29.60 11.43 -20.10
C ASP A 657 -29.79 11.70 -21.61
N THR A 658 -31.03 11.68 -22.10
CA THR A 658 -31.38 12.05 -23.48
C THR A 658 -32.41 13.17 -23.48
N THR A 659 -32.02 14.33 -24.01
CA THR A 659 -32.84 15.56 -24.05
C THR A 659 -33.34 15.88 -25.45
N VAL A 660 -33.22 14.92 -26.38
CA VAL A 660 -33.47 15.07 -27.82
C VAL A 660 -34.91 15.52 -28.13
N ASP A 661 -35.88 15.23 -27.25
CA ASP A 661 -37.29 15.61 -27.41
C ASP A 661 -37.74 16.79 -26.50
N ALA A 662 -36.82 17.39 -25.74
CA ALA A 662 -37.16 18.49 -24.82
C ALA A 662 -37.51 19.80 -25.55
N THR A 663 -38.49 20.54 -25.03
CA THR A 663 -38.87 21.87 -25.55
C THR A 663 -37.82 22.93 -25.17
N LEU A 664 -37.79 24.05 -25.89
CA LEU A 664 -36.83 25.14 -25.63
C LEU A 664 -36.87 25.61 -24.17
N THR A 665 -38.07 25.83 -23.62
CA THR A 665 -38.28 26.27 -22.24
C THR A 665 -37.80 25.23 -21.22
N GLN A 666 -37.97 23.93 -21.50
CA GLN A 666 -37.47 22.87 -20.62
C GLN A 666 -35.94 22.82 -20.61
N LEU A 667 -35.29 23.04 -21.76
CA LEU A 667 -33.83 23.11 -21.85
C LEU A 667 -33.26 24.31 -21.10
N GLU A 668 -33.92 25.47 -21.19
CA GLU A 668 -33.54 26.67 -20.43
C GLU A 668 -33.67 26.43 -18.92
N GLN A 669 -34.75 25.78 -18.48
CA GLN A 669 -34.98 25.48 -17.06
C GLN A 669 -33.96 24.47 -16.51
N HIS A 670 -33.70 23.37 -17.23
CA HIS A 670 -32.69 22.39 -16.83
C HIS A 670 -31.29 23.01 -16.75
N LEU A 671 -30.94 23.85 -17.72
CA LEU A 671 -29.65 24.54 -17.73
C LEU A 671 -29.52 25.51 -16.56
N ALA A 672 -30.57 26.31 -16.27
CA ALA A 672 -30.56 27.24 -15.15
C ALA A 672 -30.44 26.54 -13.79
N THR A 673 -31.13 25.41 -13.61
CA THR A 673 -31.04 24.61 -12.37
C THR A 673 -29.65 23.99 -12.19
N LEU A 674 -29.07 23.46 -13.27
CA LEU A 674 -27.72 22.88 -13.24
C LEU A 674 -26.65 23.95 -12.99
N ASP A 675 -26.74 25.11 -13.65
CA ASP A 675 -25.81 26.23 -13.46
C ASP A 675 -25.89 26.77 -12.00
N ALA A 676 -27.09 26.84 -11.41
CA ALA A 676 -27.25 27.26 -10.01
C ALA A 676 -26.66 26.25 -9.01
N ALA A 677 -26.83 24.95 -9.26
CA ALA A 677 -26.25 23.90 -8.44
C ALA A 677 -24.71 23.92 -8.49
N LEU A 678 -24.14 24.14 -9.68
CA LEU A 678 -22.70 24.32 -9.87
C LEU A 678 -22.19 25.60 -9.19
N ALA A 679 -22.95 26.70 -9.21
CA ALA A 679 -22.57 27.95 -8.54
C ALA A 679 -22.56 27.84 -7.00
N ALA A 680 -23.44 27.01 -6.43
CA ALA A 680 -23.54 26.78 -4.98
C ALA A 680 -22.32 26.02 -4.38
N LEU A 681 -21.41 25.52 -5.21
CA LEU A 681 -20.19 24.82 -4.80
C LEU A 681 -19.09 25.74 -4.20
N THR A 682 -19.34 27.04 -3.97
CA THR A 682 -18.29 28.07 -3.80
C THR A 682 -18.09 28.68 -2.40
N LYS A 683 -18.71 28.17 -1.32
CA LYS A 683 -18.50 28.73 0.04
C LYS A 683 -17.52 27.89 0.87
N VAL A 684 -16.40 28.47 1.30
CA VAL A 684 -15.43 27.84 2.22
C VAL A 684 -15.98 27.88 3.64
N THR A 685 -16.20 26.72 4.25
CA THR A 685 -16.62 26.62 5.66
C THR A 685 -15.64 25.78 6.46
N LYS A 686 -14.99 26.42 7.45
CA LYS A 686 -13.92 25.95 8.37
C LYS A 686 -12.46 26.13 7.89
N PRO A 687 -11.98 27.37 7.67
CA PRO A 687 -10.55 27.63 7.60
C PRO A 687 -9.85 27.28 8.93
N LEU A 688 -8.54 26.98 8.89
CA LEU A 688 -7.68 26.78 10.07
C LEU A 688 -7.61 28.03 10.97
N VAL A 689 -8.10 29.16 10.48
CA VAL A 689 -8.03 30.49 11.08
C VAL A 689 -9.42 31.13 11.06
N ASP A 690 -9.94 31.54 12.23
CA ASP A 690 -11.19 32.32 12.30
C ASP A 690 -10.92 33.78 11.93
N VAL A 691 -10.99 34.08 10.63
CA VAL A 691 -10.76 35.40 10.03
C VAL A 691 -11.84 36.43 10.35
N THR A 692 -12.87 36.09 11.14
CA THR A 692 -13.90 37.04 11.60
C THR A 692 -13.50 37.84 12.85
N GLN A 693 -12.38 37.49 13.48
CA GLN A 693 -11.78 38.24 14.59
C GLN A 693 -10.55 39.05 14.12
N VAL A 694 -10.49 40.33 14.53
CA VAL A 694 -9.57 41.35 13.97
C VAL A 694 -8.07 40.99 14.11
N ASP A 695 -7.71 40.20 15.11
CA ASP A 695 -6.32 39.80 15.39
C ASP A 695 -5.92 38.45 14.76
N HIS A 696 -6.87 37.70 14.19
CA HIS A 696 -6.64 36.34 13.71
C HIS A 696 -6.42 36.24 12.18
N GLY A 697 -6.73 37.28 11.40
CA GLY A 697 -6.51 37.28 9.94
C GLY A 697 -5.07 37.59 9.47
N GLN A 698 -4.13 37.81 10.39
CA GLN A 698 -2.79 38.32 10.06
C GLN A 698 -1.78 37.20 9.82
N ILE A 699 -0.94 37.34 8.78
CA ILE A 699 0.28 36.53 8.61
C ILE A 699 1.49 37.31 9.14
N PHE A 700 2.16 36.78 10.16
CA PHE A 700 3.39 37.33 10.73
C PHE A 700 4.62 36.86 9.94
N ARG A 701 5.59 37.76 9.70
CA ARG A 701 6.89 37.46 9.09
C ARG A 701 7.97 37.42 10.16
N LEU A 702 8.68 36.29 10.27
CA LEU A 702 9.82 36.14 11.16
C LEU A 702 11.10 35.84 10.37
N TYR A 703 12.23 36.38 10.82
CA TYR A 703 13.54 36.19 10.21
C TYR A 703 14.53 35.57 11.21
N HIS A 704 15.38 34.65 10.74
CA HIS A 704 16.46 34.08 11.53
C HIS A 704 17.83 34.44 10.96
N GLU A 705 18.53 35.33 11.66
CA GLU A 705 19.76 35.97 11.19
C GLU A 705 20.88 34.99 10.84
N LYS A 706 21.01 33.87 11.58
CA LYS A 706 22.08 32.90 11.37
C LYS A 706 21.86 31.98 10.18
N SER A 707 20.61 31.59 9.90
CA SER A 707 20.30 30.72 8.75
C SER A 707 19.96 31.52 7.49
N GLY A 708 19.58 32.79 7.65
CA GLY A 708 19.10 33.64 6.57
C GLY A 708 17.70 33.25 6.07
N GLN A 709 16.93 32.50 6.87
CA GLN A 709 15.61 31.99 6.52
C GLN A 709 14.49 32.89 7.07
N HIS A 710 13.36 32.91 6.35
CA HIS A 710 12.13 33.54 6.78
C HIS A 710 11.05 32.48 7.02
N LEU A 711 10.21 32.72 8.04
CA LEU A 711 8.99 31.96 8.27
C LEU A 711 7.79 32.90 8.27
N PHE A 712 6.72 32.49 7.60
CA PHE A 712 5.45 33.17 7.60
C PHE A 712 4.47 32.32 8.41
N THR A 713 3.75 32.90 9.37
CA THR A 713 2.80 32.13 10.20
C THR A 713 1.57 32.95 10.60
N PHE A 714 0.41 32.29 10.65
CA PHE A 714 -0.82 32.82 11.24
C PHE A 714 -0.94 32.52 12.75
N SER A 715 -0.10 31.64 13.29
CA SER A 715 -0.18 31.17 14.67
C SER A 715 0.60 32.09 15.61
N VAL A 716 -0.13 32.81 16.46
CA VAL A 716 0.44 33.62 17.54
C VAL A 716 1.33 32.78 18.47
N MET A 717 0.95 31.52 18.74
CA MET A 717 1.75 30.60 19.56
C MET A 717 3.04 30.13 18.87
N GLU A 718 3.02 29.89 17.56
CA GLU A 718 4.22 29.56 16.77
C GLU A 718 5.18 30.74 16.74
N ARG A 719 4.68 31.96 16.47
CA ARG A 719 5.44 33.21 16.52
C ARG A 719 6.14 33.40 17.87
N ASP A 720 5.39 33.31 18.97
CA ASP A 720 5.93 33.56 20.31
C ASP A 720 6.92 32.48 20.75
N SER A 721 6.76 31.24 20.27
CA SER A 721 7.73 30.16 20.48
C SER A 721 9.04 30.42 19.73
N LEU A 722 8.97 30.89 18.48
CA LEU A 722 10.14 31.17 17.65
C LEU A 722 10.93 32.39 18.14
N LEU A 723 10.25 33.42 18.63
CA LEU A 723 10.90 34.58 19.27
C LEU A 723 11.81 34.14 20.43
N LYS A 724 11.38 33.17 21.24
CA LYS A 724 12.18 32.60 22.34
C LYS A 724 13.39 31.80 21.85
N LEU A 725 13.33 31.26 20.62
CA LEU A 725 14.40 30.53 19.96
C LEU A 725 15.35 31.45 19.16
N GLY A 726 15.19 32.78 19.27
CA GLY A 726 16.09 33.76 18.67
C GLY A 726 15.70 34.22 17.26
N TRP A 727 14.48 33.92 16.80
CA TRP A 727 13.92 34.54 15.60
C TRP A 727 13.50 35.99 15.88
N GLN A 728 13.52 36.84 14.86
CA GLN A 728 13.10 38.23 14.94
C GLN A 728 11.78 38.43 14.21
N LEU A 729 10.79 39.02 14.88
CA LEU A 729 9.53 39.40 14.25
C LEU A 729 9.73 40.69 13.44
N GLU A 730 9.47 40.62 12.13
CA GLU A 730 9.56 41.77 11.22
C GLU A 730 8.21 42.49 11.01
N GLY A 731 7.14 41.96 11.59
CA GLY A 731 5.79 42.52 11.55
C GLY A 731 4.81 41.67 10.73
N THR A 732 3.70 42.28 10.30
CA THR A 732 2.65 41.60 9.53
C THR A 732 2.95 41.66 8.03
N ALA A 733 3.03 40.50 7.39
CA ALA A 733 3.34 40.33 5.97
C ALA A 733 2.13 40.64 5.07
N TRP A 734 0.96 40.11 5.43
CA TRP A 734 -0.33 40.36 4.74
C TRP A 734 -1.53 39.94 5.60
N GLN A 735 -2.74 40.26 5.12
CA GLN A 735 -4.03 39.99 5.77
C GLN A 735 -4.91 39.08 4.91
N LEU A 736 -5.43 38.01 5.52
CA LEU A 736 -6.28 36.99 4.87
C LEU A 736 -7.74 37.43 4.77
N ALA A 737 -8.44 37.02 3.70
CA ALA A 737 -9.88 37.21 3.53
C ALA A 737 -10.67 35.95 3.86
N ASN A 738 -11.98 36.10 4.13
CA ASN A 738 -12.90 34.97 4.36
C ASN A 738 -13.62 34.48 3.09
N GLU A 739 -13.22 35.01 1.93
CA GLU A 739 -13.87 34.77 0.64
C GLU A 739 -12.84 34.69 -0.48
N GLY A 740 -13.17 33.97 -1.55
CA GLY A 740 -12.28 33.76 -2.69
C GLY A 740 -11.60 32.39 -2.73
N GLN A 741 -10.62 32.21 -3.61
CA GLN A 741 -9.98 30.91 -3.87
C GLN A 741 -9.14 30.46 -2.66
N ALA A 742 -9.33 29.22 -2.19
CA ALA A 742 -8.67 28.73 -0.98
C ALA A 742 -7.14 28.82 -1.08
N ILE A 743 -6.51 29.51 -0.13
CA ILE A 743 -5.06 29.52 0.06
C ILE A 743 -4.72 28.42 1.04
N VAL A 744 -3.87 27.49 0.61
CA VAL A 744 -3.44 26.33 1.38
C VAL A 744 -2.01 26.54 1.86
N ARG A 745 -1.78 26.25 3.15
CA ARG A 745 -0.45 26.16 3.75
C ARG A 745 0.06 24.73 3.60
N LEU A 746 1.27 24.58 3.07
CA LEU A 746 1.93 23.32 2.80
C LEU A 746 3.22 23.27 3.61
N TYR A 747 3.44 22.23 4.39
CA TYR A 747 4.67 22.01 5.14
C TYR A 747 5.50 20.93 4.47
N ASN A 748 6.77 21.20 4.20
CA ASN A 748 7.69 20.18 3.75
C ASN A 748 8.36 19.55 4.99
N PRO A 749 8.01 18.31 5.36
CA PRO A 749 8.57 17.67 6.55
C PRO A 749 10.06 17.33 6.40
N PHE A 750 10.58 17.29 5.17
CA PHE A 750 11.99 16.99 4.88
C PHE A 750 12.89 18.22 4.99
N SER A 751 12.44 19.38 4.51
CA SER A 751 13.23 20.63 4.56
C SER A 751 12.85 21.56 5.71
N GLY A 752 11.71 21.31 6.37
CA GLY A 752 11.14 22.19 7.39
C GLY A 752 10.46 23.44 6.84
N GLU A 753 10.25 23.51 5.53
CA GLU A 753 9.73 24.70 4.85
C GLU A 753 8.22 24.79 4.84
N HIS A 754 7.72 26.03 4.81
CA HIS A 754 6.31 26.30 4.61
C HIS A 754 6.09 27.05 3.30
N PHE A 755 5.11 26.58 2.53
CA PHE A 755 4.74 27.11 1.23
C PHE A 755 3.25 27.42 1.20
N TYR A 756 2.89 28.41 0.40
CA TYR A 756 1.54 28.94 0.34
C TYR A 756 1.09 29.05 -1.11
N SER A 757 -0.04 28.44 -1.43
CA SER A 757 -0.60 28.48 -2.79
C SER A 757 -2.11 28.51 -2.77
N ALA A 758 -2.70 29.19 -3.76
CA ALA A 758 -4.12 29.07 -4.08
C ALA A 758 -4.37 28.21 -5.33
N ASN A 759 -3.30 27.72 -5.99
CA ASN A 759 -3.39 26.95 -7.22
C ASN A 759 -3.50 25.45 -6.89
N GLN A 760 -4.67 24.87 -7.15
CA GLN A 760 -4.95 23.47 -6.79
C GLN A 760 -4.03 22.47 -7.49
N ALA A 761 -3.60 22.73 -8.72
CA ALA A 761 -2.66 21.85 -9.41
C ALA A 761 -1.27 21.89 -8.75
N GLU A 762 -0.82 23.07 -8.32
CA GLU A 762 0.44 23.24 -7.59
C GLU A 762 0.36 22.60 -6.20
N ILE A 763 -0.75 22.78 -5.48
CA ILE A 763 -0.98 22.15 -4.19
C ILE A 763 -0.98 20.62 -4.35
N THR A 764 -1.72 20.10 -5.31
CA THR A 764 -1.80 18.65 -5.57
C THR A 764 -0.45 18.08 -5.96
N GLN A 765 0.33 18.81 -6.77
CA GLN A 765 1.69 18.42 -7.13
C GLN A 765 2.63 18.45 -5.92
N LEU A 766 2.61 19.50 -5.10
CA LEU A 766 3.46 19.58 -3.91
C LEU A 766 3.09 18.50 -2.88
N VAL A 767 1.81 18.22 -2.70
CA VAL A 767 1.33 17.11 -1.86
C VAL A 767 1.79 15.77 -2.41
N ALA A 768 1.68 15.56 -3.71
CA ALA A 768 2.23 14.37 -4.36
C ALA A 768 3.76 14.27 -4.26
N LEU A 769 4.45 15.41 -4.08
CA LEU A 769 5.89 15.50 -3.80
C LEU A 769 6.21 15.41 -2.30
N GLY A 770 5.25 15.02 -1.45
CA GLY A 770 5.45 14.78 -0.03
C GLY A 770 5.37 16.02 0.86
N TRP A 771 4.93 17.17 0.33
CA TRP A 771 4.55 18.30 1.17
C TRP A 771 3.23 17.99 1.87
N GLN A 772 3.17 18.17 3.18
CA GLN A 772 1.95 18.03 3.95
C GLN A 772 1.04 19.22 3.69
N ASN A 773 -0.17 18.96 3.19
CA ASN A 773 -1.23 19.95 3.16
C ASN A 773 -1.73 20.16 4.59
N GLU A 774 -1.32 21.27 5.21
CA GLU A 774 -1.72 21.61 6.56
C GLU A 774 -3.16 22.16 6.62
N GLY A 775 -3.69 22.61 5.47
CA GLY A 775 -5.08 23.01 5.28
C GLY A 775 -5.25 24.46 4.78
N CYS A 776 -6.52 24.84 4.58
CA CYS A 776 -6.90 26.16 4.10
C CYS A 776 -6.76 27.21 5.21
N ILE A 777 -5.98 28.27 4.94
CA ILE A 777 -5.73 29.36 5.89
C ILE A 777 -6.63 30.58 5.65
N GLY A 778 -7.21 30.72 4.46
CA GLY A 778 -8.06 31.85 4.07
C GLY A 778 -8.34 31.87 2.58
N GLY A 779 -9.03 32.90 2.09
CA GLY A 779 -9.37 33.06 0.68
C GLY A 779 -8.49 34.09 -0.03
N SER A 780 -8.13 33.79 -1.28
CA SER A 780 -7.52 34.74 -2.21
C SER A 780 -8.61 35.53 -2.93
N VAL A 781 -8.56 36.86 -2.76
CA VAL A 781 -9.56 37.79 -3.30
C VAL A 781 -9.34 38.10 -4.78
N ASP A 782 -10.33 38.69 -5.44
CA ASP A 782 -10.20 39.10 -6.84
C ASP A 782 -9.03 40.08 -7.04
N LYS A 783 -8.25 39.89 -8.11
CA LYS A 783 -7.07 40.71 -8.45
C LYS A 783 -7.35 42.21 -8.64
N LYS A 784 -8.61 42.60 -8.86
CA LYS A 784 -9.05 44.01 -8.95
C LYS A 784 -9.27 44.64 -7.58
N LEU A 785 -9.44 43.83 -6.54
CA LEU A 785 -9.76 44.24 -5.18
C LEU A 785 -8.58 44.02 -4.21
N GLY A 786 -7.75 43.00 -4.45
CA GLY A 786 -6.63 42.64 -3.58
C GLY A 786 -5.24 43.01 -4.09
N LYS A 787 -4.27 42.99 -3.17
CA LYS A 787 -2.85 43.18 -3.44
C LYS A 787 -2.17 41.84 -3.78
N PRO A 788 -1.27 41.80 -4.77
CA PRO A 788 -0.55 40.58 -5.12
C PRO A 788 0.49 40.19 -4.06
N VAL A 789 0.62 38.89 -3.79
CA VAL A 789 1.72 38.30 -3.04
C VAL A 789 2.71 37.67 -4.03
N TYR A 790 3.90 38.26 -4.12
CA TYR A 790 4.98 37.81 -5.00
C TYR A 790 5.77 36.67 -4.35
N ARG A 791 6.07 35.63 -5.12
CA ARG A 791 6.84 34.46 -4.67
C ARG A 791 8.20 34.37 -5.36
N PHE A 792 9.20 34.01 -4.57
CA PHE A 792 10.58 33.87 -5.00
C PHE A 792 11.19 32.60 -4.42
N TYR A 793 12.10 31.97 -5.17
CA TYR A 793 12.91 30.84 -4.71
C TYR A 793 14.38 31.25 -4.72
N TYR A 794 15.07 31.10 -3.59
CA TYR A 794 16.45 31.56 -3.42
C TYR A 794 17.26 30.64 -2.52
N ARG A 795 18.60 30.76 -2.60
CA ARG A 795 19.52 30.04 -1.73
C ARG A 795 19.81 30.86 -0.48
N ALA A 796 19.42 30.37 0.69
CA ALA A 796 19.66 30.98 1.99
C ALA A 796 21.15 30.91 2.39
N ALA A 797 21.52 31.69 3.41
CA ALA A 797 22.92 31.84 3.84
C ALA A 797 23.56 30.53 4.34
N ASN A 798 22.75 29.62 4.91
CA ASN A 798 23.16 28.28 5.32
C ASN A 798 23.31 27.31 4.12
N GLY A 799 23.10 27.77 2.89
CA GLY A 799 23.25 26.99 1.67
C GLY A 799 22.03 26.15 1.27
N SER A 800 20.95 26.16 2.07
CA SER A 800 19.64 25.60 1.71
C SER A 800 18.92 26.48 0.69
N TYR A 801 17.94 25.93 -0.01
CA TYR A 801 17.06 26.73 -0.86
C TYR A 801 15.70 26.88 -0.19
N THR A 802 15.13 28.08 -0.27
CA THR A 802 13.88 28.44 0.40
C THR A 802 13.03 29.43 -0.37
N HIS A 803 11.76 29.51 0.02
CA HIS A 803 10.76 30.40 -0.58
C HIS A 803 10.59 31.68 0.22
N PHE A 804 10.49 32.81 -0.50
CA PHE A 804 10.19 34.11 0.08
C PHE A 804 8.92 34.70 -0.52
N PHE A 805 8.09 35.30 0.33
CA PHE A 805 6.82 35.90 -0.04
C PHE A 805 6.78 37.38 0.37
N THR A 806 6.31 38.25 -0.52
CA THR A 806 6.13 39.68 -0.19
C THR A 806 4.99 40.34 -0.96
N THR A 807 4.28 41.26 -0.30
CA THR A 807 3.34 42.20 -0.94
C THR A 807 4.02 43.51 -1.33
N ASN A 808 5.26 43.75 -0.90
CA ASN A 808 5.98 44.99 -1.16
C ASN A 808 6.61 44.95 -2.56
N GLN A 809 6.07 45.78 -3.46
CA GLN A 809 6.52 45.86 -4.85
C GLN A 809 7.99 46.25 -4.99
N LEU A 810 8.53 47.10 -4.12
CA LEU A 810 9.94 47.51 -4.19
C LEU A 810 10.87 46.37 -3.75
N GLU A 811 10.51 45.65 -2.69
CA GLU A 811 11.23 44.45 -2.24
C GLU A 811 11.21 43.37 -3.33
N ALA A 812 10.05 43.12 -3.94
CA ALA A 812 9.91 42.20 -5.06
C ALA A 812 10.79 42.60 -6.26
N ASN A 813 10.85 43.89 -6.60
CA ASN A 813 11.66 44.38 -7.73
C ASN A 813 13.17 44.23 -7.48
N LEU A 814 13.61 44.32 -6.22
CA LEU A 814 14.99 44.07 -5.85
C LEU A 814 15.31 42.57 -5.88
N LEU A 815 14.43 41.73 -5.31
CA LEU A 815 14.61 40.29 -5.27
C LEU A 815 14.64 39.65 -6.67
N LYS A 816 13.86 40.16 -7.63
CA LYS A 816 13.90 39.72 -9.05
C LYS A 816 15.31 39.76 -9.67
N LYS A 817 16.22 40.57 -9.14
CA LYS A 817 17.58 40.73 -9.68
C LYS A 817 18.57 39.70 -9.14
N ILE A 818 18.25 39.06 -8.01
CA ILE A 818 19.21 38.23 -7.25
C ILE A 818 18.63 36.87 -6.81
N THR A 819 17.37 36.58 -7.15
CA THR A 819 16.65 35.34 -6.83
C THR A 819 15.80 34.87 -8.02
N THR A 820 15.31 33.63 -7.98
CA THR A 820 14.38 33.12 -8.99
C THR A 820 12.97 33.63 -8.69
N TYR A 821 12.40 34.44 -9.58
CA TYR A 821 11.02 34.91 -9.44
C TYR A 821 10.03 33.89 -10.00
N GLU A 822 9.08 33.46 -9.18
CA GLU A 822 8.13 32.39 -9.52
C GLU A 822 6.73 32.92 -9.85
N GLY A 823 6.51 34.23 -9.77
CA GLY A 823 5.24 34.86 -10.10
C GLY A 823 4.43 35.35 -8.90
N ILE A 824 3.14 35.55 -9.12
CA ILE A 824 2.18 35.92 -8.06
C ILE A 824 1.56 34.61 -7.56
N ALA A 825 1.70 34.32 -6.27
CA ALA A 825 1.14 33.12 -5.67
C ALA A 825 -0.38 33.23 -5.45
N PHE A 826 -0.84 34.40 -4.98
CA PHE A 826 -2.25 34.73 -4.74
C PHE A 826 -2.42 36.24 -4.47
N TYR A 827 -3.68 36.68 -4.32
CA TYR A 827 -4.06 38.06 -3.96
C TYR A 827 -4.69 38.12 -2.55
N THR A 828 -4.39 39.17 -1.80
CA THR A 828 -4.70 39.37 -0.36
C THR A 828 -5.30 40.77 -0.11
N LEU A 829 -5.83 41.07 1.10
CA LEU A 829 -6.46 42.38 1.42
C LEU A 829 -5.49 43.59 1.48
#